data_AF-A0A1H9XAR1-F1
#
_entry.id   AF-A0A1H9XAR1-F1
#
_cell.length_a   1.000
_cell.length_b   1.000
_cell.length_c   1.000
_cell.angle_alpha   90.00
_cell.angle_beta   90.00
_cell.angle_gamma   90.00
#
_symmetry.space_group_name_H-M   'P 1'
#
loop_
_entity.id
_entity.type
_entity.pdbx_description
1 polymer ?
#
loop_
_entity_poly.entity_id
_entity_poly.type
_entity_poly.pdbx_seq_one_letter_code
_entity_poly.pdbx_strand_id
1 'polypeptide(L)'
;MAGDINLNEQLVATADGHHAVAHEYGDLVVAAVPEGTAAVAAVDEESLDELAAIGLAALRLRESAEYAEAKAQRPLDGANWDEGDAPDADDDAKVSTEDSGAALSARLTGRVAVGIVIVDGPTADLQFTAAERTKVVAEVQNGLGWLGAQSSPGGVTWVYDVRTPSITAQPEPDAADAAKEPLWRDPALKAIGFDTAAQYAEKLRDTKNSTWAYVAFFTKYPVRHFAYASIGGPRLVMQYSNDGWGVDNIDRVFAHETGHIFGAPDEYASSGCDCGGSWGPWGKPNANCETCAPGGGEPCIMKSNSWTMCAHTPWHLGFPQGQRYSGVFTAGTGGHGLWVNADWSHFVAKWQEWSAAGLRLDELEISKPGGNLRYSGVFSAGAGGYGLWALVDWDSFVAKWQEWSAQGLRLVDLDITEVDGKPRYSGVFRAGAGGYGLWVNAEWSNFVAKWQEWSAAGLRLDDLTVTTINGQLRYSGVFNAGAGGYGLWALADWDSFVAKWKEWSAQGLRLVDLDITEVNGQRRYSGVFRAGTGGYGLWVNTDWTSFLEKWQEWSAGGLRLVDFDITLTGIEAFAATDTGHLVEAAAEAHTPTPAGIGFASISLATTPTDLHHNALDDGTGDPSPGVGYLLTPSDAGQGARSTPDDLVLPVTTGFGAMSPQ
;
A
#
# COMPACT_ATOMS: atom_id res chain seq x y z
N MET A 1 -12.12 29.12 3.00
CA MET A 1 -11.36 28.05 2.32
C MET A 1 -10.20 28.72 1.61
N ALA A 2 -9.00 28.19 1.76
CA ALA A 2 -7.79 28.76 1.16
C ALA A 2 -7.53 28.05 -0.18
N GLY A 3 -7.59 28.78 -1.29
CA GLY A 3 -7.40 28.23 -2.64
C GLY A 3 -8.61 27.47 -3.20
N ASP A 4 -8.35 26.58 -4.17
CA ASP A 4 -9.34 25.75 -4.90
C ASP A 4 -9.31 24.27 -4.50
N ILE A 5 -8.36 23.90 -3.66
CA ILE A 5 -8.27 22.57 -3.08
C ILE A 5 -9.30 22.52 -1.95
N ASN A 6 -10.13 21.47 -1.86
CA ASN A 6 -11.18 21.33 -0.85
C ASN A 6 -10.60 21.05 0.56
N LEU A 7 -9.66 21.89 1.01
CA LEU A 7 -9.02 21.86 2.32
C LEU A 7 -9.24 23.20 3.01
N ASN A 8 -9.69 23.13 4.26
CA ASN A 8 -9.84 24.31 5.10
C ASN A 8 -8.58 24.44 5.97
N GLU A 9 -7.64 25.25 5.52
CA GLU A 9 -6.38 25.52 6.22
C GLU A 9 -6.45 26.87 6.93
N GLN A 10 -5.95 26.92 8.16
CA GLN A 10 -5.92 28.14 8.98
C GLN A 10 -4.61 28.21 9.79
N LEU A 11 -4.27 29.42 10.23
CA LEU A 11 -3.21 29.63 11.21
C LEU A 11 -3.59 28.98 12.55
N VAL A 12 -2.62 28.36 13.22
CA VAL A 12 -2.80 27.83 14.58
C VAL A 12 -1.68 28.31 15.50
N ALA A 13 -2.03 28.63 16.76
CA ALA A 13 -1.11 29.26 17.71
C ALA A 13 0.06 28.36 18.15
N THR A 14 -0.12 27.04 18.05
CA THR A 14 0.90 25.99 18.25
C THR A 14 0.38 24.70 17.60
N ALA A 15 1.26 23.75 17.26
CA ALA A 15 0.89 22.36 17.03
C ALA A 15 0.28 21.78 18.32
N ASP A 16 -1.02 21.97 18.49
CA ASP A 16 -1.78 21.65 19.71
C ASP A 16 -2.05 20.16 19.89
N GLY A 17 -1.48 19.31 19.02
CA GLY A 17 -1.68 17.87 18.99
C GLY A 17 -3.08 17.46 18.54
N HIS A 18 -3.95 18.41 18.17
CA HIS A 18 -5.33 18.16 17.77
C HIS A 18 -5.56 18.36 16.26
N HIS A 19 -4.75 19.18 15.60
CA HIS A 19 -4.85 19.46 14.16
C HIS A 19 -3.65 18.91 13.38
N ALA A 20 -3.90 18.39 12.17
CA ALA A 20 -2.84 17.95 11.26
C ALA A 20 -2.11 19.18 10.71
N VAL A 21 -0.85 19.35 11.09
CA VAL A 21 -0.01 20.47 10.62
C VAL A 21 0.35 20.25 9.16
N ALA A 22 -0.08 21.18 8.31
CA ALA A 22 0.20 21.14 6.87
C ALA A 22 1.51 21.87 6.55
N HIS A 23 1.71 23.09 7.06
CA HIS A 23 2.86 23.93 6.71
C HIS A 23 3.49 24.62 7.91
N GLU A 24 4.82 24.70 7.89
CA GLU A 24 5.63 25.41 8.89
C GLU A 24 6.65 26.36 8.25
N TYR A 25 6.51 27.64 8.56
CA TYR A 25 7.38 28.73 8.13
C TYR A 25 8.02 29.36 9.37
N GLY A 26 9.07 28.74 9.90
CA GLY A 26 9.64 29.14 11.19
C GLY A 26 8.63 28.88 12.31
N ASP A 27 8.29 29.92 13.07
CA ASP A 27 7.30 29.84 14.15
C ASP A 27 5.84 29.92 13.65
N LEU A 28 5.63 30.18 12.35
CA LEU A 28 4.28 30.21 11.76
C LEU A 28 3.82 28.81 11.37
N VAL A 29 2.67 28.40 11.89
CA VAL A 29 2.05 27.10 11.61
C VAL A 29 0.71 27.28 10.92
N VAL A 30 0.54 26.59 9.79
CA VAL A 30 -0.74 26.44 9.07
C VAL A 30 -1.18 24.99 9.17
N ALA A 31 -2.41 24.77 9.65
CA ALA A 31 -2.96 23.43 9.84
C ALA A 31 -4.29 23.27 9.11
N ALA A 32 -4.60 22.04 8.70
CA ALA A 32 -5.92 21.68 8.23
C ALA A 32 -6.88 21.60 9.43
N VAL A 33 -8.00 22.33 9.36
CA VAL A 33 -8.99 22.44 10.44
C VAL A 33 -10.41 22.14 9.94
N PRO A 34 -11.30 21.58 10.78
CA PRO A 34 -12.68 21.32 10.39
C PRO A 34 -13.40 22.58 9.88
N GLU A 35 -14.35 22.41 8.96
CA GLU A 35 -15.16 23.52 8.46
C GLU A 35 -15.93 24.18 9.63
N GLY A 36 -15.97 25.51 9.63
CA GLY A 36 -16.59 26.29 10.72
C GLY A 36 -15.69 26.51 11.94
N THR A 37 -14.45 26.02 11.95
CA THR A 37 -13.44 26.39 12.96
C THR A 37 -13.20 27.90 12.92
N ALA A 38 -13.29 28.54 14.09
CA ALA A 38 -13.10 29.98 14.21
C ALA A 38 -11.64 30.35 13.93
N ALA A 39 -11.44 31.37 13.11
CA ALA A 39 -10.11 31.88 12.80
C ALA A 39 -9.36 32.30 14.08
N VAL A 40 -8.08 31.97 14.13
CA VAL A 40 -7.21 32.35 15.24
C VAL A 40 -7.02 33.88 15.26
N ALA A 41 -6.75 34.41 16.46
CA ALA A 41 -6.56 35.84 16.68
C ALA A 41 -5.49 36.46 15.76
N ALA A 42 -5.59 37.77 15.54
CA ALA A 42 -4.67 38.51 14.68
C ALA A 42 -3.20 38.25 15.08
N VAL A 43 -2.40 37.83 14.10
CA VAL A 43 -0.94 37.70 14.24
C VAL A 43 -0.32 39.09 14.19
N ASP A 44 0.63 39.36 15.09
CA ASP A 44 1.45 40.57 15.04
C ASP A 44 2.48 40.44 13.91
N GLU A 45 2.08 40.85 12.72
CA GLU A 45 2.88 40.75 11.49
C GLU A 45 4.22 41.49 11.56
N GLU A 46 4.30 42.58 12.33
CA GLU A 46 5.53 43.37 12.46
C GLU A 46 6.62 42.62 13.23
N SER A 47 6.24 41.57 13.97
CA SER A 47 7.16 40.72 14.74
C SER A 47 7.66 39.48 14.01
N LEU A 48 7.10 39.17 12.83
CA LEU A 48 7.45 37.98 12.07
C LEU A 48 8.82 38.12 11.39
N ASP A 49 9.59 37.03 11.39
CA ASP A 49 10.76 36.94 10.52
C ASP A 49 10.36 36.86 9.04
N GLU A 50 11.33 37.01 8.13
CA GLU A 50 11.07 37.06 6.69
C GLU A 50 10.39 35.78 6.17
N LEU A 51 10.70 34.61 6.76
CA LEU A 51 10.15 33.31 6.37
C LEU A 51 8.67 33.19 6.79
N ALA A 52 8.37 33.53 8.04
CA ALA A 52 7.01 33.55 8.56
C ALA A 52 6.15 34.61 7.84
N ALA A 53 6.72 35.79 7.54
CA ALA A 53 6.02 36.85 6.83
C ALA A 53 5.60 36.41 5.42
N ILE A 54 6.49 35.78 4.64
CA ILE A 54 6.13 35.30 3.29
C ILE A 54 5.15 34.13 3.32
N GLY A 55 5.28 33.22 4.30
CA GLY A 55 4.33 32.12 4.50
C GLY A 55 2.91 32.60 4.85
N LEU A 56 2.81 33.64 5.68
CA LEU A 56 1.55 34.28 6.02
C LEU A 56 0.95 35.06 4.84
N ALA A 57 1.77 35.81 4.11
CA ALA A 57 1.33 36.53 2.91
C ALA A 57 0.79 35.56 1.84
N ALA A 58 1.43 34.41 1.68
CA ALA A 58 0.98 33.34 0.80
C ALA A 58 -0.39 32.77 1.21
N LEU A 59 -0.59 32.47 2.49
CA LEU A 59 -1.88 32.01 3.01
C LEU A 59 -2.99 33.04 2.75
N ARG A 60 -2.74 34.31 3.06
CA ARG A 60 -3.71 35.39 2.83
C ARG A 60 -4.05 35.60 1.37
N LEU A 61 -3.05 35.44 0.48
CA LEU A 61 -3.29 35.46 -0.95
C LEU A 61 -4.25 34.32 -1.32
N ARG A 62 -4.05 33.09 -0.83
CA ARG A 62 -4.95 31.95 -1.07
C ARG A 62 -6.36 32.16 -0.53
N GLU A 63 -6.52 32.89 0.56
CA GLU A 63 -7.83 33.25 1.13
C GLU A 63 -8.54 34.41 0.40
N SER A 64 -7.84 35.08 -0.51
CA SER A 64 -8.37 36.26 -1.22
C SER A 64 -9.34 35.88 -2.35
N ALA A 65 -10.28 36.80 -2.64
CA ALA A 65 -11.17 36.66 -3.80
C ALA A 65 -10.40 36.70 -5.14
N GLU A 66 -9.29 37.44 -5.20
CA GLU A 66 -8.44 37.54 -6.39
C GLU A 66 -7.83 36.17 -6.73
N TYR A 67 -7.30 35.45 -5.74
CA TYR A 67 -6.75 34.12 -5.96
C TYR A 67 -7.83 33.11 -6.37
N ALA A 68 -9.00 33.16 -5.73
CA ALA A 68 -10.12 32.31 -6.09
C ALA A 68 -10.59 32.56 -7.55
N GLU A 69 -10.65 33.82 -7.98
CA GLU A 69 -10.98 34.18 -9.36
C GLU A 69 -9.91 33.70 -10.34
N ALA A 70 -8.62 33.92 -10.02
CA ALA A 70 -7.50 33.45 -10.85
C ALA A 70 -7.53 31.92 -11.01
N LYS A 71 -7.83 31.18 -9.92
CA LYS A 71 -7.97 29.72 -9.97
C LYS A 71 -9.15 29.26 -10.82
N ALA A 72 -10.27 29.96 -10.78
CA ALA A 72 -11.45 29.66 -11.59
C ALA A 72 -11.26 30.00 -13.09
N GLN A 73 -10.31 30.87 -13.41
CA GLN A 73 -9.98 31.32 -14.76
C GLN A 73 -8.64 30.77 -15.27
N ARG A 74 -8.03 29.82 -14.54
CA ARG A 74 -6.68 29.34 -14.87
C ARG A 74 -6.66 28.75 -16.29
N PRO A 75 -5.58 28.95 -17.06
CA PRO A 75 -5.43 28.32 -18.36
C PRO A 75 -5.48 26.80 -18.26
N LEU A 76 -6.01 26.14 -19.30
CA LEU A 76 -5.94 24.67 -19.44
C LEU A 76 -6.53 23.88 -18.24
N ASP A 77 -7.49 24.45 -17.51
CA ASP A 77 -8.13 23.73 -16.40
C ASP A 77 -8.85 22.47 -16.89
N GLY A 78 -8.49 21.31 -16.32
CA GLY A 78 -9.02 20.01 -16.70
C GLY A 78 -8.45 19.43 -18.00
N ALA A 79 -7.50 20.12 -18.65
CA ALA A 79 -6.77 19.55 -19.79
C ALA A 79 -5.78 18.48 -19.30
N ASN A 80 -5.61 17.41 -20.09
CA ASN A 80 -4.52 16.47 -19.86
C ASN A 80 -3.16 17.10 -20.22
N TRP A 81 -2.06 16.50 -19.75
CA TRP A 81 -0.71 16.94 -20.11
C TRP A 81 -0.50 16.99 -21.62
N ASP A 82 -1.04 16.01 -22.35
CA ASP A 82 -0.84 15.83 -23.79
C ASP A 82 -1.99 16.38 -24.66
N GLU A 83 -2.93 17.13 -24.07
CA GLU A 83 -4.14 17.53 -24.80
C GLU A 83 -3.94 18.81 -25.64
N GLY A 84 -3.78 18.62 -26.94
CA GLY A 84 -3.86 19.71 -27.93
C GLY A 84 -2.61 20.59 -27.96
N ASP A 85 -2.76 21.88 -27.66
CA ASP A 85 -1.66 22.84 -27.54
C ASP A 85 -1.14 22.95 -26.08
N ALA A 86 -1.55 22.04 -25.19
CA ALA A 86 -1.05 21.97 -23.82
C ALA A 86 0.46 21.64 -23.83
N PRO A 87 1.27 22.32 -23.01
CA PRO A 87 2.69 21.96 -22.87
C PRO A 87 2.82 20.59 -22.22
N ASP A 88 3.48 19.66 -22.91
CA ASP A 88 3.80 18.32 -22.42
C ASP A 88 4.71 18.41 -21.17
N ALA A 89 4.61 17.47 -20.23
CA ALA A 89 5.58 17.36 -19.13
C ALA A 89 6.86 16.62 -19.61
N ASP A 90 8.00 16.84 -18.96
CA ASP A 90 9.32 16.45 -19.50
C ASP A 90 9.56 14.93 -19.59
N ASP A 91 9.92 14.44 -20.77
CA ASP A 91 10.12 13.00 -21.08
C ASP A 91 11.37 12.35 -20.44
N ASP A 92 12.24 13.10 -19.76
CA ASP A 92 13.63 12.68 -19.50
C ASP A 92 14.02 12.72 -18.01
N ALA A 93 13.08 12.37 -17.14
CA ALA A 93 13.30 12.13 -15.72
C ALA A 93 14.11 10.83 -15.48
N LYS A 94 15.35 10.78 -15.97
CA LYS A 94 16.28 9.67 -15.70
C LYS A 94 16.57 9.65 -14.21
N VAL A 95 16.61 8.45 -13.64
CA VAL A 95 17.14 8.20 -12.29
C VAL A 95 18.54 8.79 -12.22
N SER A 96 18.65 9.95 -11.59
CA SER A 96 19.92 10.60 -11.31
C SER A 96 20.63 9.73 -10.27
N THR A 97 21.72 9.08 -10.67
CA THR A 97 22.62 8.37 -9.76
C THR A 97 23.66 9.28 -9.13
N GLU A 98 23.50 10.61 -9.24
CA GLU A 98 24.43 11.55 -8.62
C GLU A 98 24.28 11.54 -7.09
N ASP A 99 25.28 10.91 -6.47
CA ASP A 99 25.73 11.00 -5.08
C ASP A 99 24.64 11.07 -4.01
N SER A 100 24.31 9.91 -3.42
CA SER A 100 23.52 9.89 -2.20
C SER A 100 24.36 9.41 -1.01
N GLY A 101 24.58 10.35 -0.08
CA GLY A 101 24.56 10.04 1.33
C GLY A 101 23.22 9.42 1.75
N ALA A 102 22.83 9.56 3.01
CA ALA A 102 21.55 9.01 3.48
C ALA A 102 20.36 9.50 2.63
N ALA A 103 19.50 8.57 2.17
CA ALA A 103 18.38 8.85 1.27
C ALA A 103 17.53 10.05 1.72
N LEU A 104 17.29 11.00 0.81
CA LEU A 104 16.64 12.29 1.11
C LEU A 104 15.14 12.32 0.82
N SER A 105 14.62 11.42 -0.01
CA SER A 105 13.20 11.43 -0.42
C SER A 105 12.67 10.02 -0.74
N ALA A 106 12.94 9.04 0.13
CA ALA A 106 12.53 7.66 -0.13
C ALA A 106 11.02 7.41 0.06
N ARG A 107 10.34 8.22 0.89
CA ARG A 107 8.90 8.12 1.17
C ARG A 107 8.30 9.49 1.42
N LEU A 108 7.10 9.76 0.93
CA LEU A 108 6.39 11.00 1.21
C LEU A 108 5.56 10.85 2.48
N THR A 109 6.24 10.89 3.62
CA THR A 109 5.66 10.68 4.95
C THR A 109 6.26 11.61 6.00
N GLY A 110 5.51 11.87 7.08
CA GLY A 110 6.02 12.60 8.23
C GLY A 110 6.36 14.05 7.91
N ARG A 111 7.56 14.50 8.32
CA ARG A 111 8.03 15.87 8.06
C ARG A 111 8.93 15.91 6.84
N VAL A 112 8.62 16.79 5.89
CA VAL A 112 9.41 17.00 4.66
C VAL A 112 9.89 18.45 4.62
N ALA A 113 11.21 18.65 4.56
CA ALA A 113 11.78 19.97 4.39
C ALA A 113 11.86 20.37 2.91
N VAL A 114 11.37 21.56 2.58
CA VAL A 114 11.39 22.09 1.21
C VAL A 114 12.18 23.39 1.17
N GLY A 115 13.34 23.35 0.52
CA GLY A 115 14.13 24.55 0.24
C GLY A 115 13.65 25.22 -1.03
N ILE A 116 12.95 26.35 -0.93
CA ILE A 116 12.51 27.13 -2.08
C ILE A 116 13.57 28.18 -2.41
N VAL A 117 14.20 28.07 -3.58
CA VAL A 117 15.23 29.00 -4.06
C VAL A 117 14.69 29.77 -5.27
N ILE A 118 14.36 31.04 -5.08
CA ILE A 118 13.85 31.93 -6.13
C ILE A 118 15.00 32.77 -6.68
N VAL A 119 15.43 32.50 -7.91
CA VAL A 119 16.68 33.05 -8.45
C VAL A 119 16.44 34.35 -9.18
N ASP A 120 17.04 35.44 -8.69
CA ASP A 120 17.07 36.74 -9.37
C ASP A 120 18.29 36.85 -10.28
N GLY A 121 18.06 37.14 -11.56
CA GLY A 121 19.13 37.43 -12.52
C GLY A 121 19.57 38.90 -12.58
N PRO A 122 20.55 39.22 -13.44
CA PRO A 122 21.12 40.56 -13.56
C PRO A 122 20.23 41.56 -14.32
N THR A 123 19.19 41.10 -15.01
CA THR A 123 18.28 41.95 -15.80
C THR A 123 16.89 42.03 -15.16
N ALA A 124 16.13 43.09 -15.46
CA ALA A 124 14.79 43.28 -14.91
C ALA A 124 13.84 42.12 -15.24
N ASP A 125 13.94 41.55 -16.45
CA ASP A 125 13.09 40.42 -16.89
C ASP A 125 13.41 39.12 -16.15
N LEU A 126 14.60 39.01 -15.55
CA LEU A 126 15.04 37.85 -14.76
C LEU A 126 14.87 38.04 -13.25
N GLN A 127 14.35 39.20 -12.82
CA GLN A 127 14.11 39.49 -11.41
C GLN A 127 12.66 39.19 -11.04
N PHE A 128 12.47 38.58 -9.87
CA PHE A 128 11.17 38.37 -9.28
C PHE A 128 10.78 39.57 -8.44
N THR A 129 9.61 40.13 -8.71
CA THR A 129 8.98 41.12 -7.84
C THR A 129 8.51 40.49 -6.53
N ALA A 130 8.23 41.30 -5.51
CA ALA A 130 7.69 40.81 -4.24
C ALA A 130 6.35 40.05 -4.42
N ALA A 131 5.48 40.54 -5.30
CA ALA A 131 4.20 39.88 -5.59
C ALA A 131 4.40 38.50 -6.24
N GLU A 132 5.34 38.37 -7.17
CA GLU A 132 5.65 37.07 -7.80
C GLU A 132 6.27 36.09 -6.80
N ARG A 133 7.09 36.55 -5.85
CA ARG A 133 7.62 35.70 -4.76
C ARG A 133 6.50 35.18 -3.85
N THR A 134 5.58 36.06 -3.45
CA THR A 134 4.39 35.65 -2.67
C THR A 134 3.52 34.69 -3.47
N LYS A 135 3.33 34.92 -4.78
CA LYS A 135 2.59 34.02 -5.67
C LYS A 135 3.24 32.63 -5.73
N VAL A 136 4.57 32.55 -5.93
CA VAL A 136 5.31 31.28 -5.89
C VAL A 136 5.04 30.51 -4.60
N VAL A 137 5.20 31.16 -3.44
CA VAL A 137 4.99 30.50 -2.14
C VAL A 137 3.52 30.11 -1.94
N ALA A 138 2.56 30.92 -2.40
CA ALA A 138 1.13 30.59 -2.34
C ALA A 138 0.78 29.36 -3.19
N GLU A 139 1.31 29.27 -4.40
CA GLU A 139 1.09 28.13 -5.29
C GLU A 139 1.73 26.85 -4.73
N VAL A 140 2.96 26.93 -4.22
CA VAL A 140 3.62 25.81 -3.53
C VAL A 140 2.83 25.38 -2.29
N GLN A 141 2.35 26.34 -1.48
CA GLN A 141 1.54 26.04 -0.30
C GLN A 141 0.23 25.34 -0.69
N ASN A 142 -0.45 25.79 -1.75
CA ASN A 142 -1.67 25.15 -2.26
C ASN A 142 -1.40 23.71 -2.75
N GLY A 143 -0.43 23.52 -3.64
CA GLY A 143 -0.14 22.20 -4.22
C GLY A 143 0.33 21.18 -3.19
N LEU A 144 1.24 21.58 -2.29
CA LEU A 144 1.74 20.73 -1.24
C LEU A 144 0.70 20.48 -0.14
N GLY A 145 -0.18 21.44 0.16
CA GLY A 145 -1.30 21.22 1.09
C GLY A 145 -2.19 20.09 0.61
N TRP A 146 -2.58 20.10 -0.68
CA TRP A 146 -3.34 19.00 -1.28
C TRP A 146 -2.57 17.68 -1.27
N LEU A 147 -1.32 17.67 -1.74
CA LEU A 147 -0.51 16.47 -1.86
C LEU A 147 -0.27 15.80 -0.50
N GLY A 148 0.09 16.61 0.52
CA GLY A 148 0.32 16.13 1.88
C GLY A 148 -0.93 15.56 2.53
N ALA A 149 -2.10 16.13 2.26
CA ALA A 149 -3.38 15.64 2.75
C ALA A 149 -3.82 14.29 2.13
N GLN A 150 -3.22 13.87 1.01
CA GLN A 150 -3.49 12.55 0.43
C GLN A 150 -2.85 11.40 1.23
N SER A 151 -1.83 11.71 2.05
CA SER A 151 -1.18 10.73 2.91
C SER A 151 -1.99 10.56 4.21
N SER A 152 -2.26 9.32 4.63
CA SER A 152 -3.06 9.00 5.82
C SER A 152 -2.35 7.92 6.65
N PRO A 153 -2.52 7.87 7.99
CA PRO A 153 -3.39 8.71 8.83
C PRO A 153 -2.80 10.07 9.24
N GLY A 154 -1.48 10.26 9.09
CA GLY A 154 -0.76 11.42 9.64
C GLY A 154 -0.66 12.64 8.72
N GLY A 155 -0.94 12.51 7.42
CA GLY A 155 -0.59 13.55 6.45
C GLY A 155 0.92 13.73 6.29
N VAL A 156 1.29 14.82 5.62
CA VAL A 156 2.66 15.31 5.54
C VAL A 156 2.70 16.71 6.12
N THR A 157 3.69 16.96 6.98
CA THR A 157 4.01 18.31 7.45
C THR A 157 5.16 18.86 6.61
N TRP A 158 4.90 19.93 5.89
CA TRP A 158 5.88 20.62 5.06
C TRP A 158 6.59 21.71 5.85
N VAL A 159 7.91 21.69 5.87
CA VAL A 159 8.73 22.64 6.64
C VAL A 159 9.63 23.41 5.70
N TYR A 160 9.55 24.73 5.70
CA TYR A 160 10.14 25.52 4.62
C TYR A 160 11.45 26.21 5.01
N ASP A 161 12.28 26.45 3.99
CA ASP A 161 13.29 27.52 3.97
C ASP A 161 13.17 28.23 2.62
N VAL A 162 13.08 29.56 2.61
CA VAL A 162 12.91 30.35 1.38
C VAL A 162 14.12 31.25 1.19
N ARG A 163 14.76 31.17 0.02
CA ARG A 163 15.95 31.94 -0.33
C ARG A 163 15.75 32.66 -1.66
N THR A 164 16.21 33.91 -1.74
CA THR A 164 16.11 34.72 -2.97
C THR A 164 17.50 35.22 -3.40
N PRO A 165 18.42 34.34 -3.82
CA PRO A 165 19.75 34.78 -4.25
C PRO A 165 19.68 35.63 -5.51
N SER A 166 20.46 36.71 -5.52
CA SER A 166 20.73 37.47 -6.74
C SER A 166 22.07 37.07 -7.33
N ILE A 167 22.08 36.77 -8.62
CA ILE A 167 23.29 36.34 -9.35
C ILE A 167 23.61 37.29 -10.50
N THR A 168 24.86 37.27 -10.95
CA THR A 168 25.34 38.11 -12.05
C THR A 168 25.47 37.36 -13.37
N ALA A 169 25.18 36.06 -13.40
CA ALA A 169 25.26 35.22 -14.60
C ALA A 169 24.26 35.71 -15.65
N GLN A 170 24.72 35.96 -16.87
CA GLN A 170 23.84 36.35 -17.97
C GLN A 170 23.09 35.13 -18.50
N PRO A 171 21.85 35.28 -19.01
CA PRO A 171 21.15 34.17 -19.65
C PRO A 171 21.84 33.82 -20.98
N GLU A 172 21.84 32.52 -21.32
CA GLU A 172 22.25 32.04 -22.64
C GLU A 172 21.11 31.21 -23.26
N PRO A 173 20.13 31.86 -23.92
CA PRO A 173 18.96 31.16 -24.47
C PRO A 173 19.31 30.09 -25.50
N ASP A 174 20.38 30.33 -26.27
CA ASP A 174 20.86 29.44 -27.32
C ASP A 174 21.85 28.37 -26.81
N ALA A 175 22.08 28.30 -25.49
CA ALA A 175 22.91 27.25 -24.90
C ALA A 175 22.26 25.88 -25.10
N ALA A 176 23.09 24.83 -25.19
CA ALA A 176 22.60 23.45 -25.17
C ALA A 176 21.82 23.19 -23.88
N ASP A 177 20.78 22.36 -23.94
CA ASP A 177 19.85 22.13 -22.82
C ASP A 177 20.54 21.72 -21.52
N ALA A 178 21.54 20.83 -21.60
CA ALA A 178 22.33 20.40 -20.45
C ALA A 178 23.15 21.53 -19.79
N ALA A 179 23.41 22.63 -20.49
CA ALA A 179 24.17 23.78 -19.99
C ALA A 179 23.27 24.90 -19.44
N LYS A 180 21.97 24.92 -19.77
CA LYS A 180 21.04 25.99 -19.37
C LYS A 180 20.88 26.08 -17.85
N GLU A 181 20.68 24.95 -17.18
CA GLU A 181 20.42 24.93 -15.74
C GLU A 181 21.66 25.24 -14.88
N PRO A 182 22.84 24.59 -15.08
CA PRO A 182 24.03 24.88 -14.27
C PRO A 182 24.47 26.35 -14.33
N LEU A 183 24.23 27.03 -15.45
CA LEU A 183 24.57 28.44 -15.68
C LEU A 183 24.03 29.37 -14.59
N TRP A 184 22.81 29.14 -14.10
CA TRP A 184 22.17 29.95 -13.07
C TRP A 184 22.03 29.23 -11.73
N ARG A 185 21.85 27.90 -11.72
CA ARG A 185 21.68 27.12 -10.49
C ARG A 185 22.95 27.15 -9.63
N ASP A 186 24.11 26.89 -10.22
CA ASP A 186 25.35 26.74 -9.45
C ASP A 186 25.77 28.07 -8.80
N PRO A 187 25.72 29.23 -9.51
CA PRO A 187 25.92 30.53 -8.87
C PRO A 187 24.87 30.84 -7.79
N ALA A 188 23.61 30.44 -7.96
CA ALA A 188 22.55 30.66 -6.98
C ALA A 188 22.79 29.86 -5.70
N LEU A 189 23.10 28.56 -5.82
CA LEU A 189 23.51 27.69 -4.71
C LEU A 189 24.73 28.27 -3.98
N LYS A 190 25.75 28.70 -4.73
CA LYS A 190 26.94 29.30 -4.16
C LYS A 190 26.66 30.60 -3.40
N ALA A 191 25.72 31.41 -3.89
CA ALA A 191 25.29 32.64 -3.22
C ALA A 191 24.60 32.37 -1.87
N ILE A 192 23.99 31.19 -1.70
CA ILE A 192 23.39 30.74 -0.43
C ILE A 192 24.30 29.80 0.38
N GLY A 193 25.54 29.59 -0.06
CA GLY A 193 26.59 28.90 0.69
C GLY A 193 26.68 27.38 0.47
N PHE A 194 26.14 26.87 -0.63
CA PHE A 194 26.18 25.43 -0.97
C PHE A 194 26.78 25.21 -2.36
N ASP A 195 27.45 24.09 -2.57
CA ASP A 195 27.95 23.70 -3.90
C ASP A 195 26.91 22.88 -4.67
N THR A 196 26.09 22.08 -3.97
CA THR A 196 25.07 21.23 -4.58
C THR A 196 23.71 21.33 -3.88
N ALA A 197 22.64 21.00 -4.60
CA ALA A 197 21.29 20.91 -4.03
C ALA A 197 21.21 19.80 -2.95
N ALA A 198 21.96 18.70 -3.12
CA ALA A 198 22.03 17.62 -2.13
C ALA A 198 22.57 18.11 -0.78
N GLN A 199 23.69 18.86 -0.78
CA GLN A 199 24.25 19.45 0.45
C GLN A 199 23.26 20.37 1.15
N TYR A 200 22.49 21.15 0.38
CA TYR A 200 21.48 22.02 0.95
C TYR A 200 20.29 21.23 1.52
N ALA A 201 19.79 20.21 0.80
CA ALA A 201 18.74 19.32 1.29
C ALA A 201 19.14 18.57 2.56
N GLU A 202 20.37 18.04 2.63
CA GLU A 202 20.91 17.41 3.85
C GLU A 202 20.93 18.39 5.02
N LYS A 203 21.40 19.61 4.78
CA LYS A 203 21.39 20.68 5.80
C LYS A 203 19.97 21.01 6.25
N LEU A 204 19.01 21.07 5.34
CA LEU A 204 17.60 21.29 5.67
C LEU A 204 17.04 20.16 6.53
N ARG A 205 17.27 18.90 6.14
CA ARG A 205 16.85 17.73 6.90
C ARG A 205 17.30 17.81 8.36
N ASP A 206 18.58 18.08 8.56
CA ASP A 206 19.18 18.12 9.89
C ASP A 206 18.70 19.33 10.71
N THR A 207 18.57 20.51 10.08
CA THR A 207 18.21 21.75 10.79
C THR A 207 16.71 21.91 11.04
N LYS A 208 15.87 21.29 10.22
CA LYS A 208 14.39 21.36 10.34
C LYS A 208 13.81 20.12 11.03
N ASN A 209 14.68 19.18 11.44
CA ASN A 209 14.30 17.90 12.03
C ASN A 209 13.23 17.19 11.18
N SER A 210 13.47 17.12 9.86
CA SER A 210 12.58 16.47 8.92
C SER A 210 13.08 15.06 8.60
N THR A 211 12.17 14.18 8.19
CA THR A 211 12.52 12.83 7.73
C THR A 211 13.13 12.87 6.34
N TRP A 212 12.58 13.75 5.49
CA TRP A 212 12.94 13.90 4.08
C TRP A 212 13.22 15.36 3.76
N ALA A 213 13.95 15.63 2.69
CA ALA A 213 14.23 16.98 2.24
C ALA A 213 14.54 17.05 0.74
N TYR A 214 14.15 18.14 0.10
CA TYR A 214 14.54 18.44 -1.28
C TYR A 214 14.57 19.96 -1.53
N VAL A 215 15.14 20.35 -2.66
CA VAL A 215 15.29 21.75 -3.07
C VAL A 215 14.49 22.01 -4.35
N ALA A 216 13.65 23.03 -4.30
CA ALA A 216 12.91 23.54 -5.44
C ALA A 216 13.49 24.86 -5.91
N PHE A 217 13.81 24.97 -7.20
CA PHE A 217 14.29 26.21 -7.81
C PHE A 217 13.18 26.86 -8.63
N PHE A 218 12.94 28.15 -8.40
CA PHE A 218 12.10 28.99 -9.26
C PHE A 218 12.98 29.97 -10.02
N THR A 219 12.78 30.04 -11.33
CA THR A 219 13.61 30.87 -12.21
C THR A 219 12.81 31.52 -13.32
N LYS A 220 13.34 32.63 -13.85
CA LYS A 220 12.91 33.24 -15.13
C LYS A 220 13.97 33.04 -16.24
N TYR A 221 15.07 32.34 -15.93
CA TYR A 221 16.08 32.00 -16.92
C TYR A 221 15.51 31.01 -17.95
N PRO A 222 16.08 30.98 -19.17
CA PRO A 222 15.85 29.90 -20.09
C PRO A 222 16.18 28.55 -19.44
N VAL A 223 15.28 27.59 -19.62
CA VAL A 223 15.42 26.21 -19.16
C VAL A 223 15.19 25.27 -20.35
N ARG A 224 15.54 23.99 -20.18
CA ARG A 224 15.26 22.97 -21.20
C ARG A 224 13.76 22.66 -21.30
N HIS A 225 13.11 22.63 -20.14
CA HIS A 225 11.71 22.30 -19.94
C HIS A 225 11.16 23.16 -18.80
N PHE A 226 9.87 23.48 -18.82
CA PHE A 226 9.30 24.46 -17.91
C PHE A 226 9.19 24.00 -16.46
N ALA A 227 9.05 22.70 -16.24
CA ALA A 227 9.14 22.05 -14.96
C ALA A 227 9.80 20.68 -15.12
N TYR A 228 10.62 20.27 -14.16
CA TYR A 228 11.20 18.93 -14.12
C TYR A 228 11.84 18.66 -12.76
N ALA A 229 11.82 17.40 -12.34
CA ALA A 229 12.43 16.92 -11.11
C ALA A 229 13.36 15.73 -11.35
N SER A 230 14.33 15.56 -10.44
CA SER A 230 15.12 14.33 -10.38
C SER A 230 14.29 13.25 -9.70
N ILE A 231 14.07 12.11 -10.37
CA ILE A 231 13.35 10.98 -9.74
C ILE A 231 14.17 10.48 -8.55
N GLY A 232 13.55 10.47 -7.37
CA GLY A 232 14.24 10.16 -6.11
C GLY A 232 15.03 11.33 -5.52
N GLY A 233 14.83 12.55 -6.03
CA GLY A 233 15.40 13.78 -5.51
C GLY A 233 16.84 14.04 -5.97
N PRO A 234 17.51 15.07 -5.40
CA PRO A 234 17.01 15.98 -4.37
C PRO A 234 16.51 17.31 -4.92
N ARG A 235 16.28 17.44 -6.24
CA ARG A 235 15.96 18.73 -6.85
C ARG A 235 14.79 18.72 -7.84
N LEU A 236 14.05 19.82 -7.81
CA LEU A 236 12.97 20.20 -8.72
C LEU A 236 13.25 21.61 -9.25
N VAL A 237 12.98 21.84 -10.53
CA VAL A 237 13.11 23.15 -11.19
C VAL A 237 11.78 23.55 -11.78
N MET A 238 11.41 24.83 -11.62
CA MET A 238 10.24 25.45 -12.23
C MET A 238 10.59 26.80 -12.85
N GLN A 239 10.21 26.97 -14.11
CA GLN A 239 10.16 28.25 -14.79
C GLN A 239 8.84 28.95 -14.40
N TYR A 240 8.93 30.17 -13.89
CA TYR A 240 7.79 30.94 -13.40
C TYR A 240 6.60 31.02 -14.37
N SER A 241 6.81 31.23 -15.67
CA SER A 241 5.74 31.36 -16.66
C SER A 241 5.02 30.04 -16.97
N ASN A 242 5.60 28.90 -16.61
CA ASN A 242 4.98 27.58 -16.74
C ASN A 242 4.48 27.26 -18.17
N ASP A 243 5.25 27.68 -19.18
CA ASP A 243 5.11 27.42 -20.63
C ASP A 243 3.71 27.48 -21.28
N GLY A 244 2.76 28.20 -20.69
CA GLY A 244 1.38 28.30 -21.22
C GLY A 244 0.33 27.71 -20.28
N TRP A 245 0.72 26.82 -19.35
CA TRP A 245 -0.08 26.49 -18.17
C TRP A 245 -0.30 27.73 -17.29
N GLY A 246 0.65 28.66 -17.29
CA GLY A 246 0.57 29.92 -16.56
C GLY A 246 0.83 29.77 -15.06
N VAL A 247 1.03 30.91 -14.41
CA VAL A 247 1.42 31.00 -12.99
C VAL A 247 0.36 30.45 -12.04
N ASP A 248 -0.90 30.38 -12.47
CA ASP A 248 -2.03 29.87 -11.69
C ASP A 248 -2.16 28.35 -11.73
N ASN A 249 -1.27 27.66 -12.45
CA ASN A 249 -1.14 26.19 -12.43
C ASN A 249 0.18 25.71 -11.78
N ILE A 250 0.96 26.62 -11.18
CA ILE A 250 2.19 26.24 -10.49
C ILE A 250 1.88 25.23 -9.37
N ASP A 251 0.77 25.39 -8.65
CA ASP A 251 0.36 24.45 -7.61
C ASP A 251 0.28 22.99 -8.08
N ARG A 252 -0.41 22.72 -9.18
CA ARG A 252 -0.60 21.35 -9.68
C ARG A 252 0.67 20.79 -10.29
N VAL A 253 1.37 21.58 -11.11
CA VAL A 253 2.67 21.20 -11.68
C VAL A 253 3.67 20.91 -10.56
N PHE A 254 3.73 21.76 -9.54
CA PHE A 254 4.64 21.54 -8.41
C PHE A 254 4.29 20.28 -7.60
N ALA A 255 3.00 19.96 -7.44
CA ALA A 255 2.57 18.72 -6.78
C ALA A 255 2.96 17.48 -7.61
N HIS A 256 2.78 17.53 -8.93
CA HIS A 256 3.20 16.50 -9.88
C HIS A 256 4.72 16.26 -9.82
N GLU A 257 5.51 17.32 -9.94
CA GLU A 257 6.98 17.26 -9.90
C GLU A 257 7.51 16.81 -8.53
N THR A 258 6.82 17.18 -7.45
CA THR A 258 7.11 16.63 -6.11
C THR A 258 6.86 15.13 -6.08
N GLY A 259 5.92 14.59 -6.87
CA GLY A 259 5.74 13.15 -7.02
C GLY A 259 6.99 12.43 -7.51
N HIS A 260 7.67 12.98 -8.51
CA HIS A 260 8.95 12.44 -9.01
C HIS A 260 10.05 12.47 -7.94
N ILE A 261 10.14 13.52 -7.13
CA ILE A 261 11.09 13.58 -6.01
C ILE A 261 10.96 12.34 -5.11
N PHE A 262 9.75 11.81 -4.95
CA PHE A 262 9.45 10.62 -4.15
C PHE A 262 9.29 9.33 -4.96
N GLY A 263 9.70 9.32 -6.23
CA GLY A 263 9.83 8.10 -7.03
C GLY A 263 8.60 7.73 -7.87
N ALA A 264 7.59 8.60 -7.97
CA ALA A 264 6.48 8.40 -8.89
C ALA A 264 6.91 8.61 -10.35
N PRO A 265 6.53 7.73 -11.28
CA PRO A 265 6.71 7.95 -12.72
C PRO A 265 5.57 8.78 -13.30
N ASP A 266 5.79 9.28 -14.52
CA ASP A 266 4.72 9.80 -15.36
C ASP A 266 3.77 8.71 -15.85
N GLU A 267 2.49 9.04 -15.95
CA GLU A 267 1.42 8.12 -16.32
C GLU A 267 0.77 8.49 -17.66
N TYR A 268 1.10 9.65 -18.25
CA TYR A 268 0.55 10.12 -19.53
C TYR A 268 1.27 9.53 -20.73
N ALA A 269 0.62 9.48 -21.88
CA ALA A 269 1.13 8.74 -23.04
C ALA A 269 2.39 9.33 -23.68
N SER A 270 2.52 10.66 -23.75
CA SER A 270 3.66 11.33 -24.40
C SER A 270 4.98 11.10 -23.65
N SER A 271 4.94 10.92 -22.31
CA SER A 271 6.10 10.55 -21.49
C SER A 271 6.78 9.24 -21.88
N GLY A 272 6.13 8.43 -22.72
CA GLY A 272 6.58 7.08 -23.04
C GLY A 272 6.36 6.09 -21.89
N CYS A 273 5.41 6.36 -21.00
CA CYS A 273 5.08 5.46 -19.89
C CYS A 273 4.82 4.02 -20.36
N ASP A 274 5.10 3.05 -19.48
CA ASP A 274 4.72 1.65 -19.64
C ASP A 274 4.11 1.08 -18.36
N CYS A 275 3.33 -0.01 -18.45
CA CYS A 275 2.69 -0.66 -17.29
C CYS A 275 3.66 -1.53 -16.47
N GLY A 276 4.96 -1.39 -16.70
CA GLY A 276 6.03 -2.11 -16.04
C GLY A 276 6.83 -1.21 -15.09
N GLY A 277 8.13 -1.51 -15.01
CA GLY A 277 9.06 -0.83 -14.11
C GLY A 277 8.89 -1.24 -12.64
N SER A 278 9.71 -0.62 -11.81
CA SER A 278 9.71 -0.77 -10.36
C SER A 278 9.90 0.62 -9.76
N TRP A 279 8.80 1.20 -9.26
CA TRP A 279 8.73 2.60 -8.89
C TRP A 279 8.45 2.77 -7.39
N GLY A 280 9.06 3.80 -6.82
CA GLY A 280 8.99 4.09 -5.39
C GLY A 280 9.63 3.02 -4.49
N PRO A 281 9.46 3.16 -3.16
CA PRO A 281 10.03 2.25 -2.17
C PRO A 281 9.38 0.86 -2.17
N TRP A 282 8.18 0.74 -2.75
CA TRP A 282 7.43 -0.52 -2.81
C TRP A 282 7.60 -1.26 -4.14
N GLY A 283 8.37 -0.71 -5.09
CA GLY A 283 8.65 -1.32 -6.37
C GLY A 283 7.39 -1.61 -7.20
N LYS A 284 6.36 -0.77 -7.08
CA LYS A 284 5.09 -0.99 -7.78
C LYS A 284 5.24 -0.62 -9.26
N PRO A 285 4.76 -1.45 -10.19
CA PRO A 285 4.68 -1.10 -11.61
C PRO A 285 3.79 0.13 -11.84
N ASN A 286 4.00 0.80 -12.97
CA ASN A 286 3.19 1.95 -13.37
C ASN A 286 1.89 1.54 -14.09
N ALA A 287 1.03 0.79 -13.39
CA ALA A 287 -0.17 0.20 -13.99
C ALA A 287 -1.31 1.21 -14.30
N ASN A 288 -1.16 2.50 -13.96
CA ASN A 288 -2.05 3.56 -14.44
C ASN A 288 -1.63 4.17 -15.78
N CYS A 289 -0.50 3.74 -16.34
CA CYS A 289 0.03 4.31 -17.58
C CYS A 289 -0.99 4.30 -18.72
N GLU A 290 -1.21 5.46 -19.33
CA GLU A 290 -2.22 5.71 -20.34
C GLU A 290 -2.09 4.84 -21.59
N THR A 291 -0.87 4.39 -21.92
CA THR A 291 -0.61 3.59 -23.12
C THR A 291 -1.10 2.15 -23.02
N CYS A 292 -1.31 1.62 -21.80
CA CYS A 292 -1.53 0.19 -21.56
C CYS A 292 -2.60 -0.10 -20.50
N ALA A 293 -2.92 0.85 -19.62
CA ALA A 293 -3.96 0.69 -18.63
C ALA A 293 -5.35 0.54 -19.32
N PRO A 294 -6.24 -0.32 -18.81
CA PRO A 294 -7.59 -0.46 -19.36
C PRO A 294 -8.31 0.89 -19.41
N GLY A 295 -8.84 1.26 -20.57
CA GLY A 295 -9.55 2.53 -20.75
C GLY A 295 -8.64 3.77 -20.76
N GLY A 296 -7.32 3.61 -20.85
CA GLY A 296 -6.36 4.70 -20.85
C GLY A 296 -5.94 5.17 -19.45
N GLY A 297 -6.26 4.40 -18.40
CA GLY A 297 -5.92 4.77 -17.02
C GLY A 297 -6.95 5.69 -16.36
N GLU A 298 -6.85 5.79 -15.04
CA GLU A 298 -7.70 6.66 -14.22
C GLU A 298 -7.08 8.07 -14.10
N PRO A 299 -7.89 9.13 -13.95
CA PRO A 299 -7.37 10.47 -13.68
C PRO A 299 -6.44 10.48 -12.46
N CYS A 300 -5.29 11.14 -12.60
CA CYS A 300 -4.27 11.19 -11.57
C CYS A 300 -3.44 12.47 -11.70
N ILE A 301 -2.85 12.95 -10.61
CA ILE A 301 -1.88 14.06 -10.66
C ILE A 301 -0.67 13.69 -11.55
N MET A 302 -0.28 12.41 -11.59
CA MET A 302 0.83 11.92 -12.44
C MET A 302 0.41 11.64 -13.89
N LYS A 303 -0.89 11.71 -14.22
CA LYS A 303 -1.43 11.40 -15.55
C LYS A 303 -2.07 12.59 -16.27
N SER A 304 -2.88 13.37 -15.59
CA SER A 304 -3.80 14.31 -16.23
C SER A 304 -3.92 15.62 -15.45
N ASN A 305 -2.85 16.02 -14.76
CA ASN A 305 -2.77 17.22 -13.93
C ASN A 305 -3.99 17.42 -13.02
N SER A 306 -4.59 16.32 -12.57
CA SER A 306 -5.89 16.32 -11.89
C SER A 306 -5.69 16.30 -10.38
N TRP A 307 -6.55 16.99 -9.62
CA TRP A 307 -6.56 16.94 -8.15
C TRP A 307 -7.11 15.62 -7.60
N THR A 308 -6.54 14.50 -8.06
CA THR A 308 -6.89 13.13 -7.64
C THR A 308 -5.66 12.23 -7.70
N MET A 309 -5.69 11.14 -6.91
CA MET A 309 -4.69 10.07 -6.94
C MET A 309 -5.33 8.82 -7.54
N CYS A 310 -4.66 8.17 -8.48
CA CYS A 310 -5.02 6.81 -8.89
C CYS A 310 -4.63 5.80 -7.79
N ALA A 311 -5.02 4.54 -7.94
CA ALA A 311 -4.68 3.49 -6.99
C ALA A 311 -3.16 3.21 -6.87
N HIS A 312 -2.35 3.62 -7.86
CA HIS A 312 -0.94 3.28 -7.97
C HIS A 312 0.01 4.32 -7.38
N THR A 313 -0.22 5.60 -7.65
CA THR A 313 0.66 6.69 -7.23
C THR A 313 0.95 6.71 -5.72
N PRO A 314 0.00 6.45 -4.80
CA PRO A 314 0.30 6.37 -3.36
C PRO A 314 1.39 5.35 -3.01
N TRP A 315 1.47 4.24 -3.76
CA TRP A 315 2.55 3.28 -3.60
C TRP A 315 3.88 3.83 -4.10
N HIS A 316 3.90 4.50 -5.25
CA HIS A 316 5.14 5.09 -5.76
C HIS A 316 5.67 6.18 -4.83
N LEU A 317 4.78 7.00 -4.27
CA LEU A 317 5.13 8.03 -3.29
C LEU A 317 5.56 7.47 -1.92
N GLY A 318 5.37 6.18 -1.66
CA GLY A 318 5.76 5.58 -0.39
C GLY A 318 4.85 5.92 0.79
N PHE A 319 3.58 6.24 0.53
CA PHE A 319 2.58 6.49 1.57
C PHE A 319 2.44 5.27 2.53
N PRO A 320 1.96 5.49 3.77
CA PRO A 320 1.64 4.39 4.67
C PRO A 320 0.64 3.44 4.01
N GLN A 321 0.93 2.14 4.08
CA GLN A 321 0.11 1.11 3.46
C GLN A 321 -1.00 0.70 4.41
N GLY A 322 -2.23 0.65 3.91
CA GLY A 322 -3.38 0.12 4.62
C GLY A 322 -3.61 -1.36 4.35
N GLN A 323 -4.52 -1.94 5.12
CA GLN A 323 -5.02 -3.29 4.94
C GLN A 323 -6.54 -3.26 4.82
N ARG A 324 -7.06 -4.11 3.92
CA ARG A 324 -8.48 -4.40 3.78
C ARG A 324 -8.68 -5.88 3.98
N TYR A 325 -9.72 -6.22 4.72
CA TYR A 325 -9.98 -7.57 5.18
C TYR A 325 -11.20 -8.14 4.49
N SER A 326 -11.08 -9.40 4.08
CA SER A 326 -12.14 -10.15 3.41
C SER A 326 -12.27 -11.52 4.05
N GLY A 327 -13.48 -12.07 4.09
CA GLY A 327 -13.75 -13.32 4.77
C GLY A 327 -14.94 -14.06 4.20
N VAL A 328 -14.77 -15.37 4.08
CA VAL A 328 -15.80 -16.33 3.66
C VAL A 328 -16.33 -17.06 4.87
N PHE A 329 -17.65 -17.16 4.95
CA PHE A 329 -18.31 -17.75 6.11
C PHE A 329 -19.25 -18.88 5.70
N THR A 330 -19.19 -19.99 6.44
CA THR A 330 -20.11 -21.13 6.26
C THR A 330 -20.70 -21.54 7.60
N ALA A 331 -21.77 -22.34 7.58
CA ALA A 331 -22.44 -22.79 8.81
C ALA A 331 -21.51 -23.62 9.70
N GLY A 332 -21.42 -23.26 10.98
CA GLY A 332 -20.63 -23.98 11.98
C GLY A 332 -20.86 -23.45 13.39
N THR A 333 -20.78 -24.33 14.38
CA THR A 333 -20.96 -23.97 15.80
C THR A 333 -19.76 -24.35 16.67
N GLY A 334 -18.75 -25.01 16.10
CA GLY A 334 -17.53 -25.40 16.83
C GLY A 334 -16.74 -24.20 17.36
N GLY A 335 -15.79 -24.48 18.26
CA GLY A 335 -14.76 -23.52 18.65
C GLY A 335 -14.04 -22.99 17.41
N HIS A 336 -13.65 -21.73 17.44
CA HIS A 336 -13.04 -21.04 16.31
C HIS A 336 -12.17 -19.89 16.81
N GLY A 337 -11.28 -19.42 15.94
CA GLY A 337 -10.42 -18.29 16.24
C GLY A 337 -9.88 -17.65 14.97
N LEU A 338 -9.47 -16.40 15.10
CA LEU A 338 -8.76 -15.65 14.06
C LEU A 338 -7.61 -14.93 14.75
N TRP A 339 -6.40 -15.14 14.25
CA TRP A 339 -5.20 -14.44 14.72
C TRP A 339 -4.62 -13.68 13.53
N VAL A 340 -4.36 -12.38 13.67
CA VAL A 340 -4.07 -11.51 12.51
C VAL A 340 -2.82 -10.68 12.77
N ASN A 341 -2.06 -10.43 11.71
CA ASN A 341 -0.92 -9.50 11.70
C ASN A 341 0.19 -9.79 12.71
N ALA A 342 0.42 -11.06 13.04
CA ALA A 342 1.52 -11.43 13.93
C ALA A 342 2.85 -11.54 13.16
N ASP A 343 3.98 -11.28 13.82
CA ASP A 343 5.24 -11.85 13.33
C ASP A 343 5.25 -13.38 13.53
N TRP A 344 6.22 -14.03 12.90
CA TRP A 344 6.32 -15.49 12.90
C TRP A 344 6.36 -16.09 14.31
N SER A 345 7.13 -15.48 15.22
CA SER A 345 7.32 -16.03 16.56
C SER A 345 6.01 -16.01 17.38
N HIS A 346 5.28 -14.90 17.30
CA HIS A 346 3.99 -14.74 17.96
C HIS A 346 2.91 -15.60 17.29
N PHE A 347 2.92 -15.71 15.96
CA PHE A 347 1.98 -16.55 15.22
C PHE A 347 2.14 -18.02 15.62
N VAL A 348 3.37 -18.54 15.59
CA VAL A 348 3.66 -19.94 15.97
C VAL A 348 3.28 -20.21 17.42
N ALA A 349 3.60 -19.29 18.34
CA ALA A 349 3.21 -19.45 19.75
C ALA A 349 1.70 -19.58 19.90
N LYS A 350 0.92 -18.71 19.23
CA LYS A 350 -0.54 -18.77 19.28
C LYS A 350 -1.10 -20.01 18.59
N TRP A 351 -0.54 -20.40 17.45
CA TRP A 351 -0.91 -21.64 16.76
C TRP A 351 -0.71 -22.87 17.66
N GLN A 352 0.40 -22.95 18.39
CA GLN A 352 0.67 -24.05 19.32
C GLN A 352 -0.29 -24.03 20.53
N GLU A 353 -0.53 -22.85 21.11
CA GLU A 353 -1.48 -22.65 22.21
C GLU A 353 -2.89 -23.13 21.82
N TRP A 354 -3.42 -22.63 20.71
CA TRP A 354 -4.75 -22.98 20.22
C TRP A 354 -4.84 -24.42 19.74
N SER A 355 -3.75 -24.96 19.19
CA SER A 355 -3.69 -26.38 18.85
C SER A 355 -3.79 -27.29 20.09
N ALA A 356 -3.16 -26.90 21.19
CA ALA A 356 -3.28 -27.59 22.48
C ALA A 356 -4.70 -27.46 23.06
N ALA A 357 -5.41 -26.37 22.76
CA ALA A 357 -6.81 -26.16 23.12
C ALA A 357 -7.83 -26.86 22.18
N GLY A 358 -7.37 -27.63 21.20
CA GLY A 358 -8.24 -28.38 20.28
C GLY A 358 -8.76 -27.60 19.08
N LEU A 359 -8.15 -26.45 18.77
CA LEU A 359 -8.32 -25.77 17.49
C LEU A 359 -7.28 -26.27 16.48
N ARG A 360 -7.53 -26.08 15.19
CA ARG A 360 -6.59 -26.37 14.10
C ARG A 360 -6.60 -25.19 13.16
N LEU A 361 -5.42 -24.86 12.66
CA LEU A 361 -5.28 -23.91 11.57
C LEU A 361 -5.94 -24.51 10.33
N ASP A 362 -6.81 -23.74 9.71
CA ASP A 362 -7.48 -24.08 8.45
C ASP A 362 -6.88 -23.30 7.28
N GLU A 363 -6.55 -22.02 7.53
CA GLU A 363 -6.12 -21.04 6.55
C GLU A 363 -4.94 -20.24 7.10
N LEU A 364 -3.95 -19.95 6.26
CA LEU A 364 -2.83 -19.07 6.55
C LEU A 364 -2.72 -18.00 5.46
N GLU A 365 -2.95 -16.76 5.84
CA GLU A 365 -2.75 -15.60 4.96
C GLU A 365 -1.46 -14.87 5.36
N ILE A 366 -0.53 -14.70 4.40
CA ILE A 366 0.73 -13.98 4.61
C ILE A 366 0.71 -12.66 3.83
N SER A 367 0.65 -11.55 4.57
CA SER A 367 0.70 -10.20 4.00
C SER A 367 2.03 -9.49 4.31
N LYS A 368 2.31 -8.41 3.56
CA LYS A 368 3.52 -7.59 3.72
C LYS A 368 3.24 -6.10 3.99
N PRO A 369 2.44 -5.74 5.00
CA PRO A 369 2.21 -4.35 5.33
C PRO A 369 3.53 -3.66 5.69
N GLY A 370 3.82 -2.54 5.03
CA GLY A 370 5.07 -1.83 5.22
C GLY A 370 6.33 -2.63 4.86
N GLY A 371 6.21 -3.69 4.04
CA GLY A 371 7.30 -4.57 3.64
C GLY A 371 7.65 -5.68 4.64
N ASN A 372 6.99 -5.73 5.79
CA ASN A 372 7.26 -6.73 6.83
C ASN A 372 6.31 -7.93 6.69
N LEU A 373 6.84 -9.14 6.74
CA LEU A 373 6.04 -10.37 6.76
C LEU A 373 5.14 -10.42 8.00
N ARG A 374 3.83 -10.58 7.76
CA ARG A 374 2.80 -10.72 8.78
C ARG A 374 1.93 -11.92 8.48
N TYR A 375 1.65 -12.71 9.51
CA TYR A 375 0.92 -13.97 9.42
C TYR A 375 -0.45 -13.81 10.08
N SER A 376 -1.46 -14.25 9.36
CA SER A 376 -2.84 -14.31 9.83
C SER A 376 -3.38 -15.73 9.63
N GLY A 377 -4.23 -16.20 10.52
CA GLY A 377 -4.68 -17.58 10.50
C GLY A 377 -6.11 -17.73 10.99
N VAL A 378 -6.89 -18.53 10.26
CA VAL A 378 -8.23 -18.95 10.64
C VAL A 378 -8.16 -20.31 11.30
N PHE A 379 -8.87 -20.45 12.42
CA PHE A 379 -8.84 -21.67 13.22
C PHE A 379 -10.24 -22.20 13.46
N SER A 380 -10.39 -23.52 13.37
CA SER A 380 -11.62 -24.23 13.77
C SER A 380 -11.33 -25.38 14.72
N ALA A 381 -12.35 -25.80 15.46
CA ALA A 381 -12.28 -26.99 16.29
C ALA A 381 -11.90 -28.22 15.45
N GLY A 382 -10.91 -28.97 15.92
CA GLY A 382 -10.42 -30.13 15.20
C GLY A 382 -9.60 -31.07 16.07
N ALA A 383 -9.59 -32.34 15.67
CA ALA A 383 -8.80 -33.38 16.30
C ALA A 383 -7.80 -33.98 15.29
N GLY A 384 -6.89 -34.82 15.78
CA GLY A 384 -5.88 -35.49 14.96
C GLY A 384 -4.61 -34.66 14.77
N GLY A 385 -3.70 -35.21 13.95
CA GLY A 385 -2.43 -34.58 13.59
C GLY A 385 -2.63 -33.32 12.75
N TYR A 386 -1.65 -32.43 12.84
CA TYR A 386 -1.65 -31.14 12.18
C TYR A 386 -0.21 -30.69 11.90
N GLY A 387 -0.04 -29.80 10.94
CA GLY A 387 1.27 -29.28 10.55
C GLY A 387 1.18 -27.91 9.92
N LEU A 388 2.26 -27.16 10.06
CA LEU A 388 2.48 -25.87 9.40
C LEU A 388 3.92 -25.86 8.89
N TRP A 389 4.10 -25.61 7.59
CA TRP A 389 5.40 -25.50 6.95
C TRP A 389 5.41 -24.24 6.10
N ALA A 390 6.18 -23.22 6.47
CA ALA A 390 6.03 -21.88 5.93
C ALA A 390 7.34 -21.28 5.38
N LEU A 391 7.19 -20.43 4.37
CA LEU A 391 8.24 -19.64 3.72
C LEU A 391 9.45 -20.44 3.21
N VAL A 392 9.22 -21.60 2.62
CA VAL A 392 10.29 -22.44 2.06
C VAL A 392 10.34 -22.37 0.53
N ASP A 393 11.44 -22.82 -0.07
CA ASP A 393 11.45 -23.08 -1.52
C ASP A 393 10.57 -24.28 -1.90
N TRP A 394 10.32 -24.42 -3.20
CA TRP A 394 9.48 -25.45 -3.77
C TRP A 394 9.95 -26.88 -3.42
N ASP A 395 11.24 -27.16 -3.54
CA ASP A 395 11.78 -28.51 -3.33
C ASP A 395 11.60 -28.93 -1.87
N SER A 396 11.88 -28.01 -0.93
CA SER A 396 11.64 -28.20 0.49
C SER A 396 10.15 -28.39 0.80
N PHE A 397 9.28 -27.59 0.18
CA PHE A 397 7.84 -27.69 0.36
C PHE A 397 7.31 -29.06 -0.10
N VAL A 398 7.68 -29.50 -1.31
CA VAL A 398 7.25 -30.78 -1.88
C VAL A 398 7.75 -31.95 -1.05
N ALA A 399 9.02 -31.92 -0.62
CA ALA A 399 9.57 -32.95 0.25
C ALA A 399 8.75 -33.07 1.55
N LYS A 400 8.39 -31.94 2.15
CA LYS A 400 7.60 -31.93 3.38
C LYS A 400 6.15 -32.37 3.16
N TRP A 401 5.53 -31.92 2.07
CA TRP A 401 4.19 -32.33 1.69
C TRP A 401 4.11 -33.85 1.47
N GLN A 402 5.08 -34.45 0.79
CA GLN A 402 5.15 -35.91 0.61
C GLN A 402 5.36 -36.65 1.93
N GLU A 403 6.29 -36.18 2.76
CA GLU A 403 6.58 -36.75 4.08
C GLU A 403 5.31 -36.79 4.95
N TRP A 404 4.62 -35.66 5.07
CA TRP A 404 3.43 -35.54 5.90
C TRP A 404 2.19 -36.21 5.28
N SER A 405 2.11 -36.27 3.95
CA SER A 405 1.07 -37.05 3.28
C SER A 405 1.18 -38.55 3.58
N ALA A 406 2.40 -39.09 3.63
CA ALA A 406 2.66 -40.46 4.04
C ALA A 406 2.33 -40.72 5.52
N GLN A 407 2.30 -39.67 6.35
CA GLN A 407 1.90 -39.72 7.77
C GLN A 407 0.39 -39.50 7.97
N GLY A 408 -0.40 -39.43 6.90
CA GLY A 408 -1.85 -39.24 6.99
C GLY A 408 -2.27 -37.79 7.27
N LEU A 409 -1.42 -36.82 6.90
CA LEU A 409 -1.81 -35.41 6.82
C LEU A 409 -2.15 -35.03 5.37
N ARG A 410 -2.96 -34.00 5.21
CA ARG A 410 -3.35 -33.44 3.91
C ARG A 410 -3.16 -31.94 3.97
N LEU A 411 -2.60 -31.39 2.90
CA LEU A 411 -2.58 -29.96 2.67
C LEU A 411 -4.03 -29.49 2.53
N VAL A 412 -4.40 -28.45 3.28
CA VAL A 412 -5.74 -27.86 3.23
C VAL A 412 -5.73 -26.43 2.71
N ASP A 413 -4.59 -25.76 2.81
CA ASP A 413 -4.37 -24.38 2.38
C ASP A 413 -2.89 -24.21 1.95
N LEU A 414 -2.67 -23.36 0.96
CA LEU A 414 -1.38 -22.97 0.39
C LEU A 414 -1.31 -21.45 0.21
N ASP A 415 -0.37 -20.80 0.88
CA ASP A 415 0.05 -19.43 0.59
C ASP A 415 1.35 -19.41 -0.21
N ILE A 416 1.42 -18.54 -1.22
CA ILE A 416 2.63 -18.30 -2.02
C ILE A 416 3.02 -16.83 -1.91
N THR A 417 4.05 -16.56 -1.11
CA THR A 417 4.58 -15.22 -0.88
C THR A 417 5.90 -15.02 -1.63
N GLU A 418 6.06 -13.92 -2.37
CA GLU A 418 7.36 -13.56 -2.97
C GLU A 418 8.30 -12.98 -1.90
N VAL A 419 9.49 -13.56 -1.69
CA VAL A 419 10.56 -13.05 -0.82
C VAL A 419 11.85 -12.97 -1.63
N ASP A 420 12.49 -11.80 -1.66
CA ASP A 420 13.71 -11.51 -2.43
C ASP A 420 13.58 -11.89 -3.92
N GLY A 421 12.44 -11.56 -4.54
CA GLY A 421 12.14 -11.87 -5.94
C GLY A 421 11.95 -13.36 -6.22
N LYS A 422 11.73 -14.19 -5.19
CA LYS A 422 11.53 -15.64 -5.34
C LYS A 422 10.25 -16.08 -4.64
N PRO A 423 9.44 -16.97 -5.26
CA PRO A 423 8.27 -17.53 -4.60
C PRO A 423 8.70 -18.39 -3.41
N ARG A 424 8.01 -18.22 -2.28
CA ARG A 424 8.10 -19.04 -1.08
C ARG A 424 6.75 -19.63 -0.78
N TYR A 425 6.75 -20.90 -0.40
CA TYR A 425 5.55 -21.70 -0.21
C TYR A 425 5.30 -21.92 1.26
N SER A 426 4.05 -21.74 1.67
CA SER A 426 3.58 -22.01 3.02
C SER A 426 2.33 -22.87 2.95
N GLY A 427 2.21 -23.86 3.84
CA GLY A 427 1.15 -24.84 3.78
C GLY A 427 0.65 -25.24 5.14
N VAL A 428 -0.67 -25.36 5.22
CA VAL A 428 -1.40 -25.81 6.41
C VAL A 428 -1.85 -27.24 6.19
N PHE A 429 -1.62 -28.09 7.19
CA PHE A 429 -1.85 -29.52 7.09
C PHE A 429 -2.77 -30.02 8.19
N ARG A 430 -3.76 -30.84 7.81
CA ARG A 430 -4.70 -31.49 8.74
C ARG A 430 -4.74 -33.00 8.53
N ALA A 431 -5.13 -33.75 9.56
CA ALA A 431 -5.31 -35.19 9.44
C ALA A 431 -6.33 -35.55 8.33
N GLY A 432 -5.94 -36.46 7.44
CA GLY A 432 -6.78 -36.91 6.35
C GLY A 432 -6.20 -38.13 5.63
N ALA A 433 -7.07 -39.08 5.27
CA ALA A 433 -6.68 -40.33 4.61
C ALA A 433 -7.18 -40.45 3.16
N GLY A 434 -7.96 -39.49 2.67
CA GLY A 434 -8.49 -39.48 1.31
C GLY A 434 -7.42 -39.24 0.24
N GLY A 435 -7.80 -39.40 -1.03
CA GLY A 435 -7.00 -38.95 -2.16
C GLY A 435 -6.73 -37.45 -2.09
N TYR A 436 -5.62 -37.01 -2.67
CA TYR A 436 -5.14 -35.64 -2.56
C TYR A 436 -4.29 -35.27 -3.78
N GLY A 437 -4.14 -33.97 -4.02
CA GLY A 437 -3.35 -33.44 -5.11
C GLY A 437 -2.93 -32.00 -4.85
N LEU A 438 -1.84 -31.61 -5.49
CA LEU A 438 -1.33 -30.25 -5.50
C LEU A 438 -0.92 -29.92 -6.94
N TRP A 439 -1.44 -28.83 -7.47
CA TRP A 439 -1.11 -28.36 -8.82
C TRP A 439 -0.76 -26.89 -8.74
N VAL A 440 0.50 -26.52 -9.01
CA VAL A 440 1.01 -25.16 -8.78
C VAL A 440 1.55 -24.53 -10.04
N ASN A 441 1.68 -23.20 -10.02
CA ASN A 441 2.38 -22.42 -11.03
C ASN A 441 1.85 -22.67 -12.46
N ALA A 442 0.55 -22.91 -12.59
CA ALA A 442 -0.07 -23.27 -13.85
C ALA A 442 -0.61 -22.03 -14.57
N GLU A 443 -0.61 -22.07 -15.90
CA GLU A 443 -1.45 -21.18 -16.70
C GLU A 443 -2.93 -21.58 -16.53
N TRP A 444 -3.84 -20.62 -16.71
CA TRP A 444 -5.28 -20.84 -16.48
C TRP A 444 -5.85 -22.06 -17.22
N SER A 445 -5.56 -22.20 -18.52
CA SER A 445 -6.05 -23.30 -19.34
C SER A 445 -5.60 -24.67 -18.80
N ASN A 446 -4.34 -24.76 -18.38
CA ASN A 446 -3.76 -25.97 -17.81
C ASN A 446 -4.33 -26.26 -16.42
N PHE A 447 -4.51 -25.22 -15.59
CA PHE A 447 -5.13 -25.35 -14.28
C PHE A 447 -6.57 -25.87 -14.40
N VAL A 448 -7.39 -25.28 -15.27
CA VAL A 448 -8.79 -25.70 -15.49
C VAL A 448 -8.87 -27.13 -16.00
N ALA A 449 -8.00 -27.52 -16.95
CA ALA A 449 -7.95 -28.89 -17.44
C ALA A 449 -7.65 -29.88 -16.30
N LYS A 450 -6.70 -29.52 -15.42
CA LYS A 450 -6.34 -30.36 -14.27
C LYS A 450 -7.45 -30.41 -13.22
N TRP A 451 -8.07 -29.27 -12.92
CA TRP A 451 -9.22 -29.18 -12.03
C TRP A 451 -10.37 -30.09 -12.51
N GLN A 452 -10.67 -30.10 -13.81
CA GLN A 452 -11.68 -30.98 -14.39
C GLN A 452 -11.30 -32.47 -14.30
N GLU A 453 -10.06 -32.82 -14.65
CA GLU A 453 -9.53 -34.18 -14.55
C GLU A 453 -9.66 -34.73 -13.13
N TRP A 454 -9.18 -33.97 -12.14
CA TRP A 454 -9.17 -34.39 -10.75
C TRP A 454 -10.56 -34.36 -10.12
N SER A 455 -11.42 -33.43 -10.56
CA SER A 455 -12.83 -33.42 -10.15
C SER A 455 -13.58 -34.67 -10.63
N ALA A 456 -13.31 -35.14 -11.85
CA ALA A 456 -13.84 -36.40 -12.37
C ALA A 456 -13.29 -37.62 -11.61
N ALA A 457 -12.08 -37.53 -11.06
CA ALA A 457 -11.45 -38.55 -10.22
C ALA A 457 -11.89 -38.51 -8.74
N GLY A 458 -12.82 -37.63 -8.36
CA GLY A 458 -13.34 -37.54 -6.99
C GLY A 458 -12.52 -36.68 -6.03
N LEU A 459 -11.61 -35.85 -6.55
CA LEU A 459 -10.99 -34.78 -5.80
C LEU A 459 -11.81 -33.49 -5.93
N ARG A 460 -11.66 -32.56 -5.01
CA ARG A 460 -12.24 -31.23 -5.06
C ARG A 460 -11.15 -30.23 -4.72
N LEU A 461 -11.20 -29.09 -5.38
CA LEU A 461 -10.38 -27.93 -5.01
C LEU A 461 -10.89 -27.41 -3.67
N ASP A 462 -9.96 -27.23 -2.74
CA ASP A 462 -10.23 -26.69 -1.41
C ASP A 462 -9.71 -25.27 -1.28
N ASP A 463 -8.55 -24.97 -1.88
CA ASP A 463 -7.88 -23.67 -1.87
C ASP A 463 -7.31 -23.36 -3.26
N LEU A 464 -7.33 -22.08 -3.65
CA LEU A 464 -6.77 -21.52 -4.87
C LEU A 464 -5.95 -20.25 -4.59
N THR A 465 -4.63 -20.37 -4.63
CA THR A 465 -3.74 -19.20 -4.70
C THR A 465 -3.55 -18.70 -6.13
N VAL A 466 -3.73 -17.41 -6.37
CA VAL A 466 -3.41 -16.73 -7.64
C VAL A 466 -2.25 -15.77 -7.43
N THR A 467 -1.12 -16.04 -8.09
CA THR A 467 0.11 -15.23 -7.96
C THR A 467 0.56 -14.65 -9.29
N THR A 468 1.30 -13.54 -9.23
CA THR A 468 2.03 -13.02 -10.38
C THR A 468 3.49 -13.46 -10.29
N ILE A 469 3.95 -14.27 -11.24
CA ILE A 469 5.35 -14.71 -11.32
C ILE A 469 5.91 -14.26 -12.66
N ASN A 470 6.97 -13.45 -12.63
CA ASN A 470 7.58 -12.85 -13.83
C ASN A 470 6.56 -12.10 -14.73
N GLY A 471 5.65 -11.34 -14.12
CA GLY A 471 4.62 -10.59 -14.84
C GLY A 471 3.49 -11.43 -15.45
N GLN A 472 3.41 -12.72 -15.13
CA GLN A 472 2.37 -13.62 -15.61
C GLN A 472 1.55 -14.17 -14.44
N LEU A 473 0.22 -14.19 -14.60
CA LEU A 473 -0.67 -14.82 -13.62
C LEU A 473 -0.49 -16.33 -13.63
N ARG A 474 -0.39 -16.90 -12.43
CA ARG A 474 -0.14 -18.31 -12.15
C ARG A 474 -1.11 -18.79 -11.09
N TYR A 475 -1.68 -19.96 -11.35
CA TYR A 475 -2.71 -20.57 -10.52
C TYR A 475 -2.14 -21.79 -9.81
N SER A 476 -2.37 -21.85 -8.51
CA SER A 476 -1.99 -22.95 -7.64
C SER A 476 -3.20 -23.42 -6.87
N GLY A 477 -3.32 -24.73 -6.65
CA GLY A 477 -4.53 -25.28 -6.06
C GLY A 477 -4.28 -26.54 -5.27
N VAL A 478 -4.94 -26.60 -4.11
CA VAL A 478 -4.92 -27.71 -3.18
C VAL A 478 -6.17 -28.55 -3.37
N PHE A 479 -6.00 -29.86 -3.55
CA PHE A 479 -7.09 -30.76 -3.83
C PHE A 479 -7.16 -31.90 -2.82
N ASN A 480 -8.35 -32.15 -2.28
CA ASN A 480 -8.61 -33.30 -1.42
C ASN A 480 -9.84 -34.08 -1.88
N ALA A 481 -9.95 -35.32 -1.42
CA ALA A 481 -11.10 -36.16 -1.71
C ALA A 481 -12.41 -35.48 -1.32
N GLY A 482 -13.39 -35.52 -2.22
CA GLY A 482 -14.68 -34.88 -1.99
C GLY A 482 -15.75 -35.34 -2.95
N ALA A 483 -17.00 -35.21 -2.52
CA ALA A 483 -18.18 -35.56 -3.29
C ALA A 483 -19.10 -34.35 -3.49
N GLY A 484 -20.11 -34.51 -4.34
CA GLY A 484 -21.12 -33.47 -4.59
C GLY A 484 -20.71 -32.47 -5.67
N GLY A 485 -21.55 -31.45 -5.84
CA GLY A 485 -21.32 -30.33 -6.76
C GLY A 485 -20.10 -29.50 -6.39
N TYR A 486 -19.52 -28.85 -7.39
CA TYR A 486 -18.31 -28.06 -7.27
C TYR A 486 -18.30 -26.94 -8.31
N GLY A 487 -17.56 -25.87 -8.05
CA GLY A 487 -17.44 -24.73 -8.95
C GLY A 487 -16.11 -24.01 -8.75
N LEU A 488 -15.67 -23.34 -9.81
CA LEU A 488 -14.49 -22.49 -9.84
C LEU A 488 -14.83 -21.27 -10.69
N TRP A 489 -14.67 -20.08 -10.14
CA TRP A 489 -14.89 -18.81 -10.84
C TRP A 489 -13.71 -17.89 -10.55
N ALA A 490 -12.94 -17.50 -11.56
CA ALA A 490 -11.68 -16.79 -11.35
C ALA A 490 -11.62 -15.47 -12.10
N LEU A 491 -10.83 -14.55 -11.56
CA LEU A 491 -10.54 -13.23 -12.09
C LEU A 491 -11.77 -12.37 -12.46
N ALA A 492 -12.86 -12.50 -11.72
CA ALA A 492 -14.06 -11.72 -11.97
C ALA A 492 -13.93 -10.30 -11.39
N ASP A 493 -14.59 -9.31 -12.00
CA ASP A 493 -14.94 -8.10 -11.26
C ASP A 493 -15.97 -8.43 -10.15
N TRP A 494 -16.17 -7.47 -9.25
CA TRP A 494 -17.02 -7.66 -8.07
C TRP A 494 -18.47 -8.03 -8.44
N ASP A 495 -19.07 -7.32 -9.40
CA ASP A 495 -20.48 -7.53 -9.77
C ASP A 495 -20.68 -8.92 -10.38
N SER A 496 -19.78 -9.34 -11.27
CA SER A 496 -19.74 -10.67 -11.86
C SER A 496 -19.54 -11.75 -10.80
N PHE A 497 -18.60 -11.54 -9.87
CA PHE A 497 -18.33 -12.48 -8.78
C PHE A 497 -19.55 -12.66 -7.86
N VAL A 498 -20.16 -11.56 -7.40
CA VAL A 498 -21.34 -11.60 -6.53
C VAL A 498 -22.54 -12.23 -7.24
N ALA A 499 -22.74 -11.93 -8.52
CA ALA A 499 -23.80 -12.56 -9.31
C ALA A 499 -23.60 -14.08 -9.36
N LYS A 500 -22.37 -14.53 -9.60
CA LYS A 500 -22.05 -15.96 -9.66
C LYS A 500 -22.15 -16.65 -8.31
N TRP A 501 -21.67 -16.00 -7.25
CA TRP A 501 -21.80 -16.48 -5.88
C TRP A 501 -23.27 -16.68 -5.48
N LYS A 502 -24.15 -15.74 -5.79
CA LYS A 502 -25.60 -15.87 -5.53
C LYS A 502 -26.24 -16.99 -6.36
N GLU A 503 -25.90 -17.08 -7.64
CA GLU A 503 -26.40 -18.12 -8.55
C GLU A 503 -26.07 -19.52 -8.02
N TRP A 504 -24.80 -19.76 -7.69
CA TRP A 504 -24.32 -21.05 -7.21
C TRP A 504 -24.75 -21.35 -5.77
N SER A 505 -24.91 -20.32 -4.93
CA SER A 505 -25.49 -20.47 -3.60
C SER A 505 -26.94 -20.98 -3.65
N ALA A 506 -27.73 -20.50 -4.60
CA ALA A 506 -29.08 -20.99 -4.84
C ALA A 506 -29.11 -22.43 -5.38
N GLN A 507 -28.03 -22.89 -6.00
CA GLN A 507 -27.85 -24.27 -6.50
C GLN A 507 -27.27 -25.23 -5.44
N GLY A 508 -27.10 -24.76 -4.19
CA GLY A 508 -26.55 -25.59 -3.11
C GLY A 508 -25.04 -25.73 -3.14
N LEU A 509 -24.33 -24.76 -3.72
CA LEU A 509 -22.88 -24.60 -3.56
C LEU A 509 -22.58 -23.52 -2.52
N ARG A 510 -21.41 -23.57 -1.90
CA ARG A 510 -20.90 -22.58 -0.96
C ARG A 510 -19.49 -22.21 -1.37
N LEU A 511 -19.19 -20.91 -1.32
CA LEU A 511 -17.83 -20.42 -1.38
C LEU A 511 -17.08 -20.99 -0.18
N VAL A 512 -15.92 -21.58 -0.41
CA VAL A 512 -15.07 -22.14 0.64
C VAL A 512 -13.70 -21.47 0.71
N ASP A 513 -13.31 -20.78 -0.36
CA ASP A 513 -12.04 -20.09 -0.53
C ASP A 513 -12.24 -18.92 -1.52
N LEU A 514 -11.55 -17.80 -1.25
CA LEU A 514 -11.57 -16.53 -1.97
C LEU A 514 -10.15 -15.95 -2.04
N ASP A 515 -9.61 -15.87 -3.25
CA ASP A 515 -8.36 -15.12 -3.51
C ASP A 515 -8.68 -13.79 -4.20
N ILE A 516 -8.11 -12.69 -3.68
CA ILE A 516 -8.23 -11.34 -4.23
C ILE A 516 -6.89 -10.90 -4.83
N THR A 517 -6.79 -10.99 -6.15
CA THR A 517 -5.60 -10.56 -6.89
C THR A 517 -5.78 -9.19 -7.53
N GLU A 518 -4.74 -8.36 -7.56
CA GLU A 518 -4.72 -7.15 -8.40
C GLU A 518 -4.23 -7.49 -9.81
N VAL A 519 -5.02 -7.15 -10.82
CA VAL A 519 -4.68 -7.33 -12.24
C VAL A 519 -4.92 -6.02 -12.98
N ASN A 520 -3.85 -5.42 -13.50
CA ASN A 520 -3.87 -4.13 -14.20
C ASN A 520 -4.56 -3.03 -13.37
N GLY A 521 -4.20 -2.91 -12.10
CA GLY A 521 -4.77 -1.92 -11.17
C GLY A 521 -6.19 -2.20 -10.69
N GLN A 522 -6.81 -3.29 -11.17
CA GLN A 522 -8.16 -3.67 -10.78
C GLN A 522 -8.13 -4.91 -9.91
N ARG A 523 -8.85 -4.87 -8.80
CA ARG A 523 -9.08 -6.06 -7.98
C ARG A 523 -9.93 -7.06 -8.75
N ARG A 524 -9.50 -8.31 -8.70
CA ARG A 524 -10.15 -9.45 -9.31
C ARG A 524 -10.38 -10.51 -8.24
N TYR A 525 -11.56 -11.11 -8.29
CA TYR A 525 -12.01 -12.06 -7.29
C TYR A 525 -12.03 -13.46 -7.92
N SER A 526 -11.37 -14.40 -7.26
CA SER A 526 -11.37 -15.81 -7.60
C SER A 526 -11.94 -16.60 -6.43
N GLY A 527 -12.76 -17.60 -6.72
CA GLY A 527 -13.49 -18.31 -5.68
C GLY A 527 -13.70 -19.78 -6.01
N VAL A 528 -13.55 -20.60 -4.97
CA VAL A 528 -13.74 -22.05 -5.01
C VAL A 528 -15.03 -22.41 -4.30
N PHE A 529 -15.82 -23.27 -4.95
CA PHE A 529 -17.17 -23.61 -4.49
C PHE A 529 -17.33 -25.11 -4.28
N ARG A 530 -17.94 -25.49 -3.17
CA ARG A 530 -18.25 -26.89 -2.83
C ARG A 530 -19.72 -27.06 -2.45
N ALA A 531 -20.24 -28.27 -2.57
CA ALA A 531 -21.61 -28.57 -2.17
C ALA A 531 -21.86 -28.25 -0.68
N GLY A 532 -22.92 -27.50 -0.40
CA GLY A 532 -23.31 -27.12 0.95
C GLY A 532 -24.68 -26.44 0.99
N THR A 533 -25.48 -26.74 2.00
CA THR A 533 -26.85 -26.21 2.15
C THR A 533 -27.04 -25.35 3.40
N GLY A 534 -26.02 -25.27 4.27
CA GLY A 534 -26.05 -24.45 5.48
C GLY A 534 -26.06 -22.95 5.19
N GLY A 535 -26.19 -22.15 6.26
CA GLY A 535 -25.98 -20.69 6.21
C GLY A 535 -24.59 -20.34 5.67
N TYR A 536 -24.48 -19.14 5.10
CA TYR A 536 -23.27 -18.68 4.44
C TYR A 536 -23.21 -17.15 4.43
N GLY A 537 -22.00 -16.62 4.32
CA GLY A 537 -21.73 -15.19 4.30
C GLY A 537 -20.46 -14.87 3.53
N LEU A 538 -20.40 -13.64 3.03
CA LEU A 538 -19.24 -13.07 2.36
C LEU A 538 -19.14 -11.61 2.79
N TRP A 539 -18.01 -11.22 3.37
CA TRP A 539 -17.75 -9.85 3.79
C TRP A 539 -16.37 -9.46 3.29
N VAL A 540 -16.27 -8.45 2.43
CA VAL A 540 -15.10 -8.25 1.58
C VAL A 540 -14.68 -6.78 1.57
N ASN A 541 -13.37 -6.55 1.49
CA ASN A 541 -12.76 -5.23 1.29
C ASN A 541 -13.24 -4.19 2.31
N THR A 542 -13.16 -4.54 3.59
CA THR A 542 -13.53 -3.63 4.67
C THR A 542 -12.34 -3.29 5.57
N ASP A 543 -12.47 -2.27 6.42
CA ASP A 543 -11.51 -2.01 7.49
C ASP A 543 -11.65 -3.06 8.61
N TRP A 544 -10.66 -3.08 9.51
CA TRP A 544 -10.60 -4.07 10.59
C TRP A 544 -11.83 -4.00 11.52
N THR A 545 -12.26 -2.79 11.88
CA THR A 545 -13.38 -2.58 12.80
C THR A 545 -14.66 -3.19 12.24
N SER A 546 -14.98 -2.86 10.99
CA SER A 546 -16.14 -3.41 10.31
C SER A 546 -16.03 -4.91 10.07
N PHE A 547 -14.83 -5.44 9.77
CA PHE A 547 -14.63 -6.87 9.63
C PHE A 547 -14.91 -7.60 10.95
N LEU A 548 -14.33 -7.11 12.04
CA LEU A 548 -14.43 -7.67 13.37
C LEU A 548 -15.88 -7.69 13.86
N GLU A 549 -16.60 -6.57 13.72
CA GLU A 549 -18.03 -6.49 14.06
C GLU A 549 -18.85 -7.54 13.29
N LYS A 550 -18.59 -7.67 11.98
CA LYS A 550 -19.29 -8.63 11.14
C LYS A 550 -18.96 -10.07 11.51
N TRP A 551 -17.70 -10.37 11.77
CA TRP A 551 -17.26 -11.70 12.19
C TRP A 551 -17.91 -12.10 13.51
N GLN A 552 -17.97 -11.20 14.50
CA GLN A 552 -18.62 -11.46 15.79
C GLN A 552 -20.13 -11.68 15.64
N GLU A 553 -20.82 -10.83 14.86
CA GLU A 553 -22.25 -10.95 14.56
C GLU A 553 -22.56 -12.32 13.94
N TRP A 554 -21.83 -12.71 12.89
CA TRP A 554 -22.06 -13.95 12.18
C TRP A 554 -21.62 -15.18 12.96
N SER A 555 -20.59 -15.07 13.79
CA SER A 555 -20.19 -16.14 14.71
C SER A 555 -21.25 -16.44 15.75
N ALA A 556 -21.89 -15.41 16.30
CA ALA A 556 -23.06 -15.56 17.18
C ALA A 556 -24.26 -16.16 16.43
N GLY A 557 -24.39 -15.88 15.14
CA GLY A 557 -25.41 -16.43 14.24
C GLY A 557 -25.16 -17.88 13.77
N GLY A 558 -24.09 -18.55 14.21
CA GLY A 558 -23.77 -19.92 13.82
C GLY A 558 -23.08 -20.06 12.46
N LEU A 559 -22.39 -19.00 12.02
CA LEU A 559 -21.44 -19.06 10.91
C LEU A 559 -20.01 -19.09 11.45
N ARG A 560 -19.07 -19.65 10.68
CA ARG A 560 -17.64 -19.65 10.96
C ARG A 560 -16.90 -19.12 9.75
N LEU A 561 -15.90 -18.28 10.02
CA LEU A 561 -14.90 -17.91 9.04
C LEU A 561 -14.19 -19.19 8.61
N VAL A 562 -14.11 -19.42 7.30
CA VAL A 562 -13.44 -20.59 6.72
C VAL A 562 -12.27 -20.22 5.83
N ASP A 563 -12.22 -18.96 5.40
CA ASP A 563 -11.19 -18.40 4.55
C ASP A 563 -11.13 -16.88 4.78
N PHE A 564 -9.94 -16.29 4.63
CA PHE A 564 -9.60 -14.92 5.02
C PHE A 564 -8.46 -14.34 4.19
N ASP A 565 -8.76 -13.30 3.42
CA ASP A 565 -7.79 -12.61 2.54
C ASP A 565 -7.52 -11.19 3.04
N ILE A 566 -6.24 -10.77 2.96
CA ILE A 566 -5.81 -9.40 3.24
C ILE A 566 -5.29 -8.74 1.97
N THR A 567 -6.01 -7.72 1.51
CA THR A 567 -5.52 -6.86 0.42
C THR A 567 -4.84 -5.60 0.98
N LEU A 568 -3.60 -5.32 0.55
CA LEU A 568 -2.93 -4.06 0.88
C LEU A 568 -3.49 -2.88 0.04
N THR A 569 -3.49 -1.69 0.62
CA THR A 569 -3.86 -0.43 -0.06
C THR A 569 -2.75 0.60 0.03
N GLY A 570 -2.56 1.36 -1.04
CA GLY A 570 -1.54 2.43 -1.12
C GLY A 570 -1.71 3.55 -0.09
N ILE A 571 -2.83 3.57 0.63
CA ILE A 571 -3.17 4.51 1.69
C ILE A 571 -3.67 3.71 2.89
N GLU A 572 -3.20 4.04 4.08
CA GLU A 572 -3.72 3.54 5.33
C GLU A 572 -5.07 4.20 5.63
N ALA A 573 -6.16 3.43 5.53
CA ALA A 573 -7.44 3.86 6.08
C ALA A 573 -7.34 3.81 7.62
N PHE A 574 -7.84 4.83 8.32
CA PHE A 574 -7.90 4.83 9.79
C PHE A 574 -8.51 3.52 10.32
N ALA A 575 -7.65 2.66 10.85
CA ALA A 575 -7.98 1.50 11.66
C ALA A 575 -7.02 1.50 12.84
N ALA A 576 -7.53 1.13 14.01
CA ALA A 576 -6.93 1.32 15.32
C ALA A 576 -5.43 1.02 15.40
N THR A 577 -4.74 1.91 16.11
CA THR A 577 -3.36 1.88 16.60
C THR A 577 -2.71 0.50 16.75
N ASP A 578 -1.52 0.39 16.16
CA ASP A 578 -0.42 -0.53 16.44
C ASP A 578 -0.50 -1.26 17.79
N THR A 579 -0.74 -2.58 17.71
CA THR A 579 -0.27 -3.70 18.54
C THR A 579 -1.26 -4.85 18.30
N GLY A 580 -0.75 -6.06 18.05
CA GLY A 580 -1.56 -7.23 17.65
C GLY A 580 -2.91 -7.29 18.38
N HIS A 581 -4.00 -7.08 17.63
CA HIS A 581 -5.33 -7.09 18.21
C HIS A 581 -5.75 -8.52 18.53
N LEU A 582 -5.68 -8.84 19.82
CA LEU A 582 -6.31 -10.00 20.44
C LEU A 582 -7.82 -9.93 20.20
N VAL A 583 -8.36 -10.90 19.47
CA VAL A 583 -9.79 -11.22 19.53
C VAL A 583 -9.92 -12.68 19.91
N GLU A 584 -9.97 -12.91 21.22
CA GLU A 584 -10.37 -14.21 21.75
C GLU A 584 -11.89 -14.29 21.78
N ALA A 585 -12.48 -15.00 20.82
CA ALA A 585 -13.75 -15.67 21.08
C ALA A 585 -13.43 -16.95 21.86
N ALA A 586 -13.21 -16.80 23.17
CA ALA A 586 -12.92 -17.95 24.04
C ALA A 586 -14.02 -19.01 23.90
N ALA A 587 -13.59 -20.27 23.83
CA ALA A 587 -14.44 -21.44 23.75
C ALA A 587 -15.35 -21.53 24.98
N GLU A 588 -16.57 -21.02 24.91
CA GLU A 588 -17.61 -21.44 25.85
C GLU A 588 -18.28 -22.72 25.33
N ALA A 589 -18.18 -23.77 26.12
CA ALA A 589 -18.96 -24.99 25.92
C ALA A 589 -20.44 -24.68 26.14
N HIS A 590 -21.20 -24.41 25.07
CA HIS A 590 -22.64 -24.22 25.17
C HIS A 590 -23.39 -25.49 24.79
N THR A 591 -24.03 -26.11 25.78
CA THR A 591 -25.09 -27.11 25.59
C THR A 591 -26.31 -26.48 24.91
N PRO A 592 -26.99 -27.15 23.97
CA PRO A 592 -28.04 -26.52 23.18
C PRO A 592 -29.35 -26.41 23.98
N THR A 593 -29.95 -25.22 23.98
CA THR A 593 -31.41 -25.07 24.20
C THR A 593 -32.04 -24.29 23.04
N PRO A 594 -33.20 -24.70 22.52
CA PRO A 594 -33.79 -24.10 21.35
C PRO A 594 -34.74 -22.93 21.69
N ALA A 595 -34.81 -22.00 20.72
CA ALA A 595 -35.88 -21.04 20.43
C ALA A 595 -35.95 -19.72 21.23
N GLY A 596 -36.04 -18.62 20.48
CA GLY A 596 -36.64 -17.35 20.91
C GLY A 596 -35.75 -16.12 20.66
N ILE A 597 -35.88 -15.49 19.49
CA ILE A 597 -35.27 -14.18 19.24
C ILE A 597 -36.13 -13.13 19.95
N GLY A 598 -35.58 -12.53 21.00
CA GLY A 598 -36.09 -11.32 21.66
C GLY A 598 -34.94 -10.34 21.85
N PHE A 599 -35.08 -9.14 21.29
CA PHE A 599 -34.15 -8.02 21.45
C PHE A 599 -33.99 -7.60 22.91
N ALA A 600 -32.77 -7.27 23.35
CA ALA A 600 -32.52 -6.28 24.40
C ALA A 600 -31.06 -5.78 24.39
N SER A 601 -30.96 -4.48 24.62
CA SER A 601 -29.79 -3.59 24.60
C SER A 601 -29.15 -3.40 26.00
N ILE A 602 -27.89 -2.89 26.01
CA ILE A 602 -27.20 -2.10 27.08
C ILE A 602 -26.74 -2.95 28.30
N SER A 603 -25.49 -2.94 28.81
CA SER A 603 -24.63 -1.85 29.28
C SER A 603 -23.28 -2.38 29.78
N LEU A 604 -22.31 -1.47 29.86
CA LEU A 604 -20.99 -1.58 30.48
C LEU A 604 -21.01 -1.94 31.98
N ALA A 605 -19.96 -2.65 32.43
CA ALA A 605 -19.33 -2.42 33.73
C ALA A 605 -17.84 -2.79 33.67
N THR A 606 -17.00 -1.80 34.01
CA THR A 606 -15.55 -1.88 34.19
C THR A 606 -15.19 -2.49 35.54
N THR A 607 -14.00 -3.10 35.67
CA THR A 607 -12.89 -2.57 36.51
C THR A 607 -11.62 -3.43 36.41
N PRO A 608 -10.43 -2.83 36.66
CA PRO A 608 -9.12 -3.32 36.19
C PRO A 608 -8.28 -3.98 37.29
N THR A 609 -7.28 -4.78 36.90
CA THR A 609 -6.09 -5.03 37.73
C THR A 609 -4.83 -5.10 36.90
N ASP A 610 -3.98 -4.10 37.14
CA ASP A 610 -2.51 -4.07 37.09
C ASP A 610 -1.78 -5.37 36.73
N LEU A 611 -0.91 -5.29 35.72
CA LEU A 611 0.48 -5.77 35.85
C LEU A 611 1.45 -4.82 35.12
N HIS A 612 2.43 -4.39 35.90
CA HIS A 612 3.48 -3.44 35.61
C HIS A 612 4.78 -4.16 35.16
N HIS A 613 5.53 -3.53 34.23
CA HIS A 613 6.98 -3.69 33.92
C HIS A 613 7.41 -4.96 33.17
N ASN A 614 8.32 -4.95 32.17
CA ASN A 614 9.32 -3.98 31.68
C ASN A 614 9.56 -4.15 30.18
N ALA A 615 9.86 -3.03 29.51
CA ALA A 615 10.49 -3.00 28.20
C ALA A 615 11.98 -3.37 28.28
N LEU A 616 12.48 -4.08 27.27
CA LEU A 616 13.84 -3.91 26.74
C LEU A 616 13.79 -4.12 25.22
N ASP A 617 14.19 -3.08 24.51
CA ASP A 617 14.57 -3.04 23.11
C ASP A 617 16.10 -3.25 23.03
N ASP A 618 16.54 -4.15 22.14
CA ASP A 618 17.78 -3.98 21.38
C ASP A 618 17.79 -4.81 20.08
N GLY A 619 17.59 -4.12 18.96
CA GLY A 619 18.56 -4.15 17.85
C GLY A 619 18.75 -5.43 17.04
N THR A 620 18.37 -5.33 15.75
CA THR A 620 19.11 -5.83 14.58
C THR A 620 19.58 -7.30 14.62
N GLY A 621 18.85 -8.18 13.93
CA GLY A 621 19.30 -9.54 13.63
C GLY A 621 18.51 -10.17 12.48
N ASP A 622 19.03 -9.98 11.26
CA ASP A 622 19.00 -10.89 10.10
C ASP A 622 18.15 -12.19 10.21
N PRO A 623 17.15 -12.43 9.33
CA PRO A 623 16.34 -13.64 9.38
C PRO A 623 17.12 -14.85 8.84
N SER A 624 17.66 -15.66 9.74
CA SER A 624 18.13 -17.02 9.42
C SER A 624 16.95 -17.96 9.08
N PRO A 625 17.17 -19.01 8.26
CA PRO A 625 16.16 -19.61 7.40
C PRO A 625 15.28 -20.66 8.08
N GLY A 626 13.99 -20.70 7.68
CA GLY A 626 13.07 -21.84 7.73
C GLY A 626 12.90 -22.57 9.07
N VAL A 627 11.76 -22.38 9.74
CA VAL A 627 11.41 -23.11 10.97
C VAL A 627 10.03 -23.73 10.80
N GLY A 628 9.87 -25.01 11.13
CA GLY A 628 8.56 -25.68 11.16
C GLY A 628 8.50 -26.72 12.27
N TYR A 629 7.29 -26.96 12.79
CA TYR A 629 7.07 -27.85 13.92
C TYR A 629 6.04 -28.92 13.52
N LEU A 630 6.32 -30.18 13.82
CA LEU A 630 5.33 -31.26 13.84
C LEU A 630 4.96 -31.51 15.30
N LEU A 631 3.68 -31.39 15.65
CA LEU A 631 3.18 -31.73 16.97
C LEU A 631 2.14 -32.84 16.83
N THR A 632 2.50 -34.04 17.24
CA THR A 632 1.57 -35.15 17.43
C THR A 632 1.20 -35.24 18.92
N PRO A 633 0.00 -35.74 19.27
CA PRO A 633 -0.24 -36.20 20.64
C PRO A 633 0.74 -37.34 20.93
N SER A 634 1.64 -37.16 21.91
CA SER A 634 2.80 -38.03 22.12
C SER A 634 2.47 -39.44 22.66
N ASP A 635 3.22 -40.41 22.11
CA ASP A 635 3.66 -41.71 22.63
C ASP A 635 2.73 -42.94 22.68
N ALA A 636 2.89 -43.81 21.67
CA ALA A 636 3.05 -45.25 21.87
C ALA A 636 3.85 -45.92 20.72
N GLY A 637 5.12 -46.25 20.99
CA GLY A 637 5.71 -47.52 20.50
C GLY A 637 6.56 -47.52 19.21
N GLN A 638 7.89 -47.44 19.41
CA GLN A 638 8.97 -48.21 18.76
C GLN A 638 8.97 -48.45 17.22
N GLY A 639 9.88 -47.73 16.55
CA GLY A 639 11.09 -48.28 15.91
C GLY A 639 10.97 -49.20 14.68
N ALA A 640 11.47 -48.75 13.53
CA ALA A 640 12.38 -49.52 12.65
C ALA A 640 12.96 -48.64 11.53
N ARG A 641 14.27 -48.80 11.28
CA ARG A 641 15.01 -48.27 10.13
C ARG A 641 14.73 -49.10 8.87
N SER A 642 14.76 -48.47 7.70
CA SER A 642 15.40 -49.01 6.50
C SER A 642 15.79 -47.91 5.50
N THR A 643 16.91 -48.14 4.82
CA THR A 643 17.75 -47.24 4.01
C THR A 643 17.22 -46.97 2.58
N PRO A 644 17.78 -45.95 1.88
CA PRO A 644 17.29 -45.41 0.61
C PRO A 644 17.98 -46.06 -0.61
N ASP A 645 17.34 -46.00 -1.78
CA ASP A 645 18.02 -46.01 -3.09
C ASP A 645 17.18 -45.25 -4.15
N ASP A 646 17.73 -44.10 -4.52
CA ASP A 646 17.78 -43.37 -5.81
C ASP A 646 16.66 -43.48 -6.88
N LEU A 647 16.18 -42.30 -7.32
CA LEU A 647 16.54 -41.78 -8.65
C LEU A 647 16.23 -40.26 -8.77
N VAL A 648 17.28 -39.46 -9.03
CA VAL A 648 17.20 -38.06 -9.48
C VAL A 648 17.46 -38.03 -10.98
N LEU A 649 16.65 -37.33 -11.78
CA LEU A 649 17.09 -36.61 -13.00
C LEU A 649 16.15 -35.41 -13.32
N PRO A 650 16.63 -34.36 -14.03
CA PRO A 650 16.22 -32.96 -13.86
C PRO A 650 15.28 -32.37 -14.93
N VAL A 651 14.63 -31.26 -14.55
CA VAL A 651 14.06 -30.10 -15.29
C VAL A 651 13.39 -30.34 -16.66
N THR A 652 12.06 -30.13 -16.71
CA THR A 652 11.36 -29.20 -17.64
C THR A 652 9.90 -29.00 -17.21
N THR A 653 9.48 -27.73 -17.10
CA THR A 653 8.12 -27.16 -17.23
C THR A 653 6.89 -28.02 -16.85
N GLY A 654 6.19 -27.61 -15.78
CA GLY A 654 4.86 -28.08 -15.38
C GLY A 654 4.88 -29.39 -14.60
N PHE A 655 5.05 -29.34 -13.29
CA PHE A 655 5.02 -30.52 -12.42
C PHE A 655 3.77 -30.50 -11.52
N GLY A 656 2.92 -31.51 -11.67
CA GLY A 656 2.05 -31.95 -10.59
C GLY A 656 2.31 -33.41 -10.30
N ALA A 657 2.24 -33.75 -9.02
CA ALA A 657 2.40 -35.12 -8.54
C ALA A 657 1.04 -35.66 -8.10
N MET A 658 0.72 -36.87 -8.56
CA MET A 658 -0.37 -37.70 -8.01
C MET A 658 0.29 -38.97 -7.47
N SER A 659 -0.11 -39.43 -6.28
CA SER A 659 0.29 -40.76 -5.81
C SER A 659 -0.57 -41.83 -6.47
N PRO A 660 -0.02 -42.95 -6.97
CA PRO A 660 -0.82 -44.09 -7.42
C PRO A 660 -1.55 -44.73 -6.23
N GLN A 661 -2.70 -45.34 -6.54
CA GLN A 661 -3.63 -46.03 -5.63
C GLN A 661 -2.98 -47.03 -4.69
#